data_AF-A0A7X1DZR6-F1
#
_entry.id   AF-A0A7X1DZR6-F1
#
_cell.length_a   1.000
_cell.length_b   1.000
_cell.length_c   1.000
_cell.angle_alpha   90.00
_cell.angle_beta   90.00
_cell.angle_gamma   90.00
#
_symmetry.space_group_name_H-M   'P 1'
#
loop_
_entity.id
_entity.type
_entity.pdbx_description
1 polymer ?
#
loop_
_entity_poly.entity_id
_entity_poly.type
_entity_poly.pdbx_seq_one_letter_code
_entity_poly.pdbx_strand_id
1 'polypeptide(L)'
;MTTANLSHTVQQLPNPLPNLAPKQARQPTTPPTHALSSSDAPDSQLAAAYRTALLKTTGNAVHDAQVDVVGLPPRALFSQCWSLLGRAIQGSKFSQWMTRAGVEPDSMVITPGKGRVSFRLKGDPKQVVHTLGRHNPEFAAASSEVMAIAKIITAGNPDASLKPPLSPRSNRAPLEVVRHFQREPQTPTRAAIAARTAELSRNNAFIELPMQRHEALHRSRSETVLEQHHAALADIDGRYRVGGKLRELSEHVEATGASVDIASELTKRKVKIPFDSSYQPDNADTTNRVSLKQYLDDHQLDIPTHLEQLNNLATALMTATPHAPANGSYSGALGWPAPIDSSVFQALQTAINQGNVGDSNFGAFKNVLEYLLDKRPVSASEARDPRHLIDNLLKSPKGKALGAALQAHFQAQSIKGSANDWLLASMSLTKDEAIPAAVAGSRTDIEGFALMSPDNAGKTASAVVAQLHVALQLKGKASTAQSAALYATLLLSSRAPEFLVKDIPPVVVVGSHAWVSFVTAVERIEANAPGATATMSYAQVMLHAGIAPVTAQEHRVEYLAQNAALKQWAVINGMGLPATDDAMHAVRTAFDAQIKELRDASSVSLTSPPTVRNLALEALKKALPAMDPTQFENKCITLQPAYRTFPGPYSVLDLYVDRRALSAEFPGPAHAVEQFGQTHLMAGLPSQAIYEHTQHVTSKKSIWVSSSTAVNVNEVLKTLKTLPDIAQPFDSAFSTFATDVEKVTKTQIKHLISTLPLEDRQNLEYGKITVAKEMDLAKTNTQQPRRSRTAEGSVLVKTQRNGQVHTYEINRLKGEIIRRRDLGDFPTGERDLGGRHAYKAFEIITPDGAYTPGVSDERNAATGIANSFSSERTAFIADAIVKDLDLPALKKQAKGLTTFDTERPTHEAGVEFALNLIPLRSSIVKFQKGDLAEGLNDLGMDIFGFLIGVGTAAKAGKAAMTGASALGKAAQVAKIIGRTAIGSLNPVSGIDDLARGVWAGARKMAGAVHEGINYLRGAARHVDLLGVIKRHDIAQGTFKSAQGISERKAMAQFDETSQHWYAYDAHEAGLWKATGEFRCRTLKPCFQQRKQPAAYGVVTRQCGEHGGAHEEREVHRP
;
A
#
# COMPACT_ATOMS: atom_id res chain seq x y z
N MET A 1 40.03 29.26 -32.39
CA MET A 1 38.73 29.93 -32.62
C MET A 1 37.85 28.85 -33.23
N THR A 2 36.86 28.24 -32.57
CA THR A 2 35.83 28.80 -31.70
C THR A 2 35.41 27.70 -30.71
N THR A 3 35.46 28.01 -29.42
CA THR A 3 35.06 27.15 -28.30
C THR A 3 33.54 27.15 -28.15
N ALA A 4 32.90 25.98 -28.20
CA ALA A 4 31.50 25.82 -27.80
C ALA A 4 31.47 25.17 -26.40
N ASN A 5 31.06 25.98 -25.42
CA ASN A 5 30.85 25.59 -24.02
C ASN A 5 29.68 24.60 -23.92
N LEU A 6 29.96 23.39 -23.42
CA LEU A 6 28.95 22.47 -22.91
C LEU A 6 28.80 22.69 -21.41
N SER A 7 27.78 23.47 -21.04
CA SER A 7 27.36 23.66 -19.65
C SER A 7 26.73 22.37 -19.13
N HIS A 8 27.45 21.62 -18.29
CA HIS A 8 26.91 20.47 -17.57
C HIS A 8 25.96 20.96 -16.46
N THR A 9 24.68 20.67 -16.61
CA THR A 9 23.64 20.95 -15.61
C THR A 9 23.81 20.03 -14.40
N VAL A 10 24.30 20.58 -13.28
CA VAL A 10 24.29 19.92 -11.97
C VAL A 10 22.84 19.52 -11.63
N GLN A 11 22.60 18.24 -11.33
CA GLN A 11 21.28 17.74 -10.96
C GLN A 11 20.86 18.36 -9.60
N GLN A 12 19.85 19.23 -9.68
CA GLN A 12 19.37 20.13 -8.63
C GLN A 12 18.55 19.39 -7.55
N LEU A 13 18.64 19.88 -6.31
CA LEU A 13 17.71 19.57 -5.21
C LEU A 13 16.25 19.87 -5.64
N PRO A 14 15.25 19.06 -5.24
CA PRO A 14 13.86 19.47 -5.32
C PRO A 14 13.63 20.65 -4.38
N ASN A 15 13.21 21.79 -4.93
CA ASN A 15 12.80 22.94 -4.15
C ASN A 15 11.61 22.57 -3.24
N PRO A 16 11.48 23.15 -2.04
CA PRO A 16 10.24 23.09 -1.28
C PRO A 16 9.09 23.54 -2.17
N LEU A 17 8.01 22.76 -2.23
CA LEU A 17 6.82 23.17 -2.99
C LEU A 17 6.39 24.56 -2.52
N PRO A 18 6.21 25.53 -3.43
CA PRO A 18 5.31 26.62 -3.13
C PRO A 18 3.98 25.96 -2.71
N ASN A 19 3.34 26.45 -1.64
CA ASN A 19 1.91 26.22 -1.47
C ASN A 19 1.22 26.42 -2.83
N LEU A 20 0.14 25.68 -3.13
CA LEU A 20 -0.70 25.77 -4.34
C LEU A 20 -1.20 27.20 -4.60
N ALA A 21 -0.26 28.11 -4.86
CA ALA A 21 -0.46 29.53 -4.93
C ALA A 21 -1.00 29.79 -6.33
N PRO A 22 -2.17 30.42 -6.43
CA PRO A 22 -2.76 30.70 -7.72
C PRO A 22 -1.83 31.61 -8.52
N LYS A 23 -1.92 31.54 -9.86
CA LYS A 23 -1.24 32.50 -10.76
C LYS A 23 -1.59 33.97 -10.43
N GLN A 24 -2.72 34.19 -9.77
CA GLN A 24 -3.25 35.50 -9.37
C GLN A 24 -3.38 35.57 -7.84
N ALA A 25 -2.26 35.49 -7.13
CA ALA A 25 -2.23 35.79 -5.70
C ALA A 25 -2.21 37.30 -5.49
N ARG A 26 -2.95 37.79 -4.48
CA ARG A 26 -2.90 39.20 -4.07
C ARG A 26 -1.44 39.61 -3.81
N GLN A 27 -0.90 40.54 -4.60
CA GLN A 27 0.34 41.22 -4.18
C GLN A 27 0.02 41.94 -2.87
N PRO A 28 0.86 41.82 -1.82
CA PRO A 28 0.68 42.66 -0.65
C PRO A 28 0.82 44.10 -1.14
N THR A 29 -0.31 44.80 -1.22
CA THR A 29 -0.31 46.25 -1.42
C THR A 29 0.60 46.82 -0.35
N THR A 30 1.47 47.76 -0.74
CA THR A 30 2.23 48.62 0.19
C THR A 30 1.34 48.92 1.38
N PRO A 31 1.82 48.70 2.62
CA PRO A 31 0.98 48.80 3.79
C PRO A 31 0.27 50.15 3.71
N PRO A 32 -1.06 50.22 3.77
CA PRO A 32 -1.66 51.51 4.04
C PRO A 32 -1.01 51.97 5.34
N THR A 33 -0.42 53.16 5.31
CA THR A 33 0.05 53.88 6.50
C THR A 33 -1.17 54.30 7.32
N HIS A 34 -2.03 53.35 7.69
CA HIS A 34 -2.84 53.47 8.86
C HIS A 34 -1.97 52.93 9.98
N ALA A 35 -1.22 53.84 10.60
CA ALA A 35 -0.90 53.68 12.01
C ALA A 35 -2.19 53.18 12.68
N LEU A 36 -2.09 52.17 13.55
CA LEU A 36 -3.16 51.75 14.45
C LEU A 36 -3.81 53.02 15.02
N SER A 37 -4.88 53.50 14.39
CA SER A 37 -5.77 54.45 15.01
C SER A 37 -6.51 53.57 15.99
N SER A 38 -5.96 53.50 17.20
CA SER A 38 -6.75 53.32 18.40
C SER A 38 -7.89 54.34 18.32
N SER A 39 -8.99 53.94 17.69
CA SER A 39 -10.24 54.28 18.31
C SER A 39 -10.16 53.55 19.64
N ASP A 40 -9.87 54.24 20.73
CA ASP A 40 -9.86 53.64 22.06
C ASP A 40 -11.22 53.00 22.39
N ALA A 41 -12.27 53.30 21.62
CA ALA A 41 -13.64 52.90 21.87
C ALA A 41 -13.92 51.38 21.91
N PRO A 42 -13.48 50.52 20.95
CA PRO A 42 -13.79 49.08 20.99
C PRO A 42 -13.04 48.35 22.11
N ASP A 43 -11.78 48.70 22.37
CA ASP A 43 -11.00 48.11 23.46
C ASP A 43 -11.45 48.66 24.83
N SER A 44 -11.93 49.90 24.91
CA SER A 44 -12.59 50.44 26.10
C SER A 44 -13.89 49.72 26.42
N GLN A 45 -14.69 49.36 25.41
CA GLN A 45 -15.89 48.53 25.61
C GLN A 45 -15.52 47.12 26.12
N LEU A 46 -14.42 46.55 25.64
CA LEU A 46 -13.92 45.27 26.14
C LEU A 46 -13.42 45.38 27.58
N ALA A 47 -12.77 46.49 27.95
CA ALA A 47 -12.35 46.77 29.33
C ALA A 47 -13.55 46.87 30.28
N ALA A 48 -14.66 47.49 29.85
CA ALA A 48 -15.89 47.54 30.61
C ALA A 48 -16.53 46.14 30.80
N ALA A 49 -16.54 45.31 29.76
CA ALA A 49 -17.02 43.93 29.83
C ALA A 49 -16.14 43.08 30.75
N TYR A 50 -14.82 43.22 30.65
CA TYR A 50 -13.83 42.57 31.51
C TYR A 50 -14.02 42.95 32.98
N ARG A 51 -14.19 44.25 33.29
CA ARG A 51 -14.50 44.74 34.64
C ARG A 51 -15.77 44.08 35.20
N THR A 52 -16.82 43.97 34.38
CA THR A 52 -18.10 43.35 34.78
C THR A 52 -17.94 41.87 35.13
N ALA A 53 -17.09 41.15 34.39
CA ALA A 53 -16.76 39.76 34.69
C ALA A 53 -15.86 39.64 35.93
N LEU A 54 -14.88 40.54 36.09
CA LEU A 54 -13.98 40.57 37.24
C LEU A 54 -14.75 40.79 38.56
N LEU A 55 -15.82 41.58 38.56
CA LEU A 55 -16.71 41.76 39.72
C LEU A 55 -17.44 40.48 40.16
N LYS A 56 -17.51 39.46 39.32
CA LYS A 56 -18.11 38.14 39.65
C LYS A 56 -17.12 37.19 40.31
N THR A 57 -15.83 37.52 40.30
CA THR A 57 -14.80 36.70 40.95
C THR A 57 -14.82 36.85 42.46
N THR A 58 -14.43 35.80 43.17
CA THR A 58 -14.56 35.69 44.63
C THR A 58 -13.22 35.54 45.34
N GLY A 59 -12.13 35.31 44.59
CA GLY A 59 -10.81 34.92 45.09
C GLY A 59 -10.65 33.39 45.23
N ASN A 60 -11.67 32.60 44.86
CA ASN A 60 -11.61 31.15 44.84
C ASN A 60 -11.24 30.67 43.43
N ALA A 61 -10.05 30.09 43.27
CA ALA A 61 -9.53 29.67 41.98
C ALA A 61 -10.44 28.71 41.19
N VAL A 62 -11.21 27.84 41.85
CA VAL A 62 -12.11 26.89 41.18
C VAL A 62 -13.35 27.59 40.63
N HIS A 63 -13.91 28.53 41.40
CA HIS A 63 -15.04 29.34 40.96
C HIS A 63 -14.62 30.34 39.88
N ASP A 64 -13.52 31.05 40.12
CA ASP A 64 -13.03 32.12 39.25
C ASP A 64 -12.60 31.59 37.87
N ALA A 65 -12.14 30.34 37.80
CA ALA A 65 -11.84 29.66 36.53
C ALA A 65 -13.07 29.40 35.63
N GLN A 66 -14.29 29.52 36.17
CA GLN A 66 -15.55 29.37 35.41
C GLN A 66 -16.16 30.71 34.99
N VAL A 67 -15.54 31.84 35.35
CA VAL A 67 -16.06 33.17 35.03
C VAL A 67 -15.70 33.55 33.59
N ASP A 68 -16.72 33.92 32.82
CA ASP A 68 -16.57 34.39 31.44
C ASP A 68 -16.80 35.90 31.32
N VAL A 69 -16.04 36.53 30.42
CA VAL A 69 -16.37 37.85 29.85
C VAL A 69 -17.45 37.65 28.80
N VAL A 70 -18.60 38.30 28.96
CA VAL A 70 -19.76 38.22 28.06
C VAL A 70 -19.97 39.56 27.37
N GLY A 71 -20.37 39.53 26.09
CA GLY A 71 -20.61 40.74 25.31
C GLY A 71 -19.34 41.28 24.65
N LEU A 72 -18.52 40.40 24.07
CA LEU A 72 -17.28 40.75 23.38
C LEU A 72 -17.56 41.73 22.21
N PRO A 73 -16.98 42.95 22.20
CA PRO A 73 -17.17 43.92 21.11
C PRO A 73 -16.55 43.42 19.80
N PRO A 74 -17.26 43.38 18.65
CA PRO A 74 -16.76 42.73 17.44
C PRO A 74 -15.46 43.30 16.87
N ARG A 75 -15.20 44.60 17.07
CA ARG A 75 -14.01 45.29 16.55
C ARG A 75 -12.82 45.29 17.51
N ALA A 76 -13.00 44.88 18.77
CA ALA A 76 -11.88 44.77 19.71
C ALA A 76 -10.90 43.69 19.24
N LEU A 77 -9.60 43.95 19.37
CA LEU A 77 -8.55 43.08 18.80
C LEU A 77 -8.63 41.64 19.34
N PHE A 78 -8.90 41.50 20.64
CA PHE A 78 -9.14 40.20 21.27
C PHE A 78 -10.31 39.47 20.62
N SER A 79 -11.45 40.15 20.42
CA SER A 79 -12.66 39.57 19.85
C SER A 79 -12.45 39.10 18.41
N GLN A 80 -11.67 39.86 17.62
CA GLN A 80 -11.29 39.46 16.27
C GLN A 80 -10.46 38.16 16.29
N CYS A 81 -9.43 38.09 17.14
CA CYS A 81 -8.61 36.88 17.32
C CYS A 81 -9.46 35.69 17.81
N TRP A 82 -10.38 35.93 18.75
CA TRP A 82 -11.27 34.90 19.31
C TRP A 82 -12.23 34.34 18.27
N SER A 83 -12.86 35.22 17.48
CA SER A 83 -13.71 34.83 16.35
C SER A 83 -12.92 34.05 15.30
N LEU A 84 -11.69 34.48 14.99
CA LEU A 84 -10.81 33.81 14.04
C LEU A 84 -10.41 32.41 14.51
N LEU A 85 -10.11 32.23 15.81
CA LEU A 85 -9.89 30.91 16.39
C LEU A 85 -11.15 30.04 16.26
N GLY A 86 -12.34 30.60 16.54
CA GLY A 86 -13.61 29.88 16.39
C GLY A 86 -13.87 29.45 14.95
N ARG A 87 -13.51 30.30 13.98
CA ARG A 87 -13.54 29.97 12.55
C ARG A 87 -12.58 28.83 12.21
N ALA A 88 -11.35 28.85 12.75
CA ALA A 88 -10.38 27.79 12.55
C ALA A 88 -10.85 26.44 13.11
N ILE A 89 -11.47 26.44 14.29
CA ILE A 89 -12.06 25.24 14.92
C ILE A 89 -13.23 24.68 14.10
N GLN A 90 -14.12 25.54 13.60
CA GLN A 90 -15.24 25.12 12.74
C GLN A 90 -14.84 24.80 11.30
N GLY A 91 -13.63 25.20 10.87
CA GLY A 91 -13.16 25.02 9.52
C GLY A 91 -13.20 23.55 9.07
N SER A 92 -13.52 23.34 7.79
CA SER A 92 -13.70 22.02 7.18
C SER A 92 -12.58 21.03 7.51
N LYS A 93 -11.32 21.49 7.51
CA LYS A 93 -10.12 20.71 7.83
C LYS A 93 -10.09 20.21 9.28
N PHE A 94 -10.23 21.10 10.26
CA PHE A 94 -10.10 20.78 11.68
C PHE A 94 -11.32 20.00 12.20
N SER A 95 -12.52 20.36 11.72
CA SER A 95 -13.77 19.64 12.05
C SER A 95 -13.76 18.18 11.58
N GLN A 96 -13.24 17.91 10.37
CA GLN A 96 -13.06 16.54 9.89
C GLN A 96 -12.06 15.75 10.73
N TRP A 97 -10.97 16.38 11.17
CA TRP A 97 -10.03 15.75 12.11
C TRP A 97 -10.71 15.42 13.45
N MET A 98 -11.41 16.39 14.07
CA MET A 98 -12.14 16.16 15.32
C MET A 98 -13.14 15.01 15.21
N THR A 99 -13.85 14.94 14.09
CA THR A 99 -14.82 13.88 13.81
C THR A 99 -14.15 12.50 13.70
N ARG A 100 -13.06 12.41 12.93
CA ARG A 100 -12.30 11.16 12.76
C ARG A 100 -11.66 10.68 14.07
N ALA A 101 -11.09 11.62 14.83
CA ALA A 101 -10.49 11.35 16.13
C ALA A 101 -11.53 11.12 17.25
N GLY A 102 -12.83 11.28 16.98
CA GLY A 102 -13.89 11.07 17.96
C GLY A 102 -13.92 12.09 19.10
N VAL A 103 -13.38 13.30 18.88
CA VAL A 103 -13.23 14.36 19.88
C VAL A 103 -14.61 14.84 20.35
N GLU A 104 -14.82 14.90 21.67
CA GLU A 104 -15.92 15.65 22.30
C GLU A 104 -15.54 17.15 22.35
N PRO A 105 -16.14 18.02 21.53
CA PRO A 105 -15.62 19.38 21.32
C PRO A 105 -15.57 20.23 22.59
N ASP A 106 -16.56 20.13 23.48
CA ASP A 106 -16.65 20.92 24.73
C ASP A 106 -15.58 20.55 25.76
N SER A 107 -14.96 19.39 25.62
CA SER A 107 -13.87 18.92 26.50
C SER A 107 -12.49 19.45 26.08
N MET A 108 -12.39 20.08 24.91
CA MET A 108 -11.12 20.42 24.28
C MET A 108 -10.39 21.56 25.02
N VAL A 109 -9.11 21.34 25.30
CA VAL A 109 -8.19 22.32 25.86
C VAL A 109 -6.94 22.38 25.01
N ILE A 110 -6.56 23.58 24.56
CA ILE A 110 -5.38 23.81 23.73
C ILE A 110 -4.29 24.45 24.58
N THR A 111 -3.07 23.92 24.51
CA THR A 111 -1.85 24.49 25.10
C THR A 111 -0.89 24.89 23.96
N PRO A 112 -1.01 26.12 23.43
CA PRO A 112 -0.38 26.49 22.15
C PRO A 112 1.15 26.54 22.20
N GLY A 113 1.71 26.99 23.33
CA GLY A 113 3.15 27.05 23.56
C GLY A 113 3.83 25.69 23.40
N LYS A 114 3.25 24.66 24.02
CA LYS A 114 3.67 23.26 23.91
C LYS A 114 3.16 22.57 22.62
N GLY A 115 2.25 23.21 21.89
CA GLY A 115 1.61 22.66 20.70
C GLY A 115 0.83 21.38 20.99
N ARG A 116 0.12 21.36 22.13
CA ARG A 116 -0.67 20.21 22.57
C ARG A 116 -2.15 20.54 22.60
N VAL A 117 -2.96 19.51 22.40
CA VAL A 117 -4.40 19.53 22.67
C VAL A 117 -4.75 18.38 23.60
N SER A 118 -5.65 18.62 24.53
CA SER A 118 -6.25 17.56 25.35
C SER A 118 -7.77 17.55 25.16
N PHE A 119 -8.37 16.37 25.14
CA PHE A 119 -9.80 16.19 24.93
C PHE A 119 -10.28 14.82 25.44
N ARG A 120 -11.59 14.67 25.59
CA ARG A 120 -12.29 13.41 25.85
C ARG A 120 -12.90 12.86 24.55
N LEU A 121 -13.12 11.56 24.48
CA LEU A 121 -13.77 10.91 23.35
C LEU A 121 -15.29 10.87 23.53
N LYS A 122 -16.03 11.10 22.44
CA LYS A 122 -17.49 11.01 22.43
C LYS A 122 -17.95 9.62 22.86
N GLY A 123 -18.76 9.56 23.91
CA GLY A 123 -19.34 8.31 24.41
C GLY A 123 -18.38 7.43 25.20
N ASP A 124 -17.21 7.92 25.62
CA ASP A 124 -16.32 7.18 26.52
C ASP A 124 -16.89 7.19 27.96
N PRO A 125 -17.33 6.03 28.49
CA PRO A 125 -17.87 5.96 29.84
C PRO A 125 -16.80 6.23 30.92
N LYS A 126 -15.52 6.07 30.60
CA LYS A 126 -14.40 6.28 31.54
C LYS A 126 -13.89 7.72 31.57
N GLN A 127 -14.38 8.59 30.69
CA GLN A 127 -14.03 10.01 30.64
C GLN A 127 -12.50 10.26 30.54
N VAL A 128 -11.79 9.38 29.84
CA VAL A 128 -10.33 9.45 29.74
C VAL A 128 -9.90 10.68 28.95
N VAL A 129 -8.95 11.43 29.50
CA VAL A 129 -8.34 12.58 28.81
C VAL A 129 -7.23 12.08 27.89
N HIS A 130 -7.38 12.31 26.60
CA HIS A 130 -6.38 12.07 25.58
C HIS A 130 -5.60 13.35 25.33
N THR A 131 -4.28 13.26 25.23
CA THR A 131 -3.41 14.40 24.88
C THR A 131 -2.61 14.10 23.63
N LEU A 132 -2.71 14.98 22.63
CA LEU A 132 -1.90 14.94 21.41
C LEU A 132 -0.95 16.13 21.37
N GLY A 133 0.20 15.96 20.72
CA GLY A 133 1.20 17.02 20.53
C GLY A 133 1.64 17.16 19.08
N ARG A 134 2.60 18.05 18.83
CA ARG A 134 3.16 18.33 17.48
C ARG A 134 3.76 17.12 16.77
N HIS A 135 4.09 16.06 17.50
CA HIS A 135 4.62 14.82 16.94
C HIS A 135 3.54 13.86 16.43
N ASN A 136 2.25 14.17 16.64
CA ASN A 136 1.16 13.44 15.99
C ASN A 136 0.94 14.07 14.61
N PRO A 137 1.28 13.39 13.49
CA PRO A 137 1.27 14.01 12.17
C PRO A 137 -0.12 14.46 11.72
N GLU A 138 -1.17 13.67 12.03
CA GLU A 138 -2.55 14.00 11.66
C GLU A 138 -3.03 15.28 12.35
N PHE A 139 -2.80 15.38 13.66
CA PHE A 139 -3.14 16.57 14.42
C PHE A 139 -2.30 17.76 14.00
N ALA A 140 -0.98 17.60 13.84
CA ALA A 140 -0.09 18.67 13.40
C ALA A 140 -0.50 19.22 12.03
N ALA A 141 -0.80 18.34 11.07
CA ALA A 141 -1.29 18.71 9.76
C ALA A 141 -2.65 19.42 9.84
N ALA A 142 -3.56 19.00 10.72
CA ALA A 142 -4.89 19.61 10.87
C ALA A 142 -4.90 20.95 11.63
N SER A 143 -3.97 21.16 12.57
CA SER A 143 -4.06 22.19 13.61
C SER A 143 -3.13 23.40 13.44
N SER A 144 -2.38 23.50 12.33
CA SER A 144 -1.38 24.56 12.12
C SER A 144 -1.92 25.97 12.40
N GLU A 145 -3.02 26.36 11.74
CA GLU A 145 -3.65 27.68 11.92
C GLU A 145 -4.28 27.83 13.31
N VAL A 146 -4.93 26.79 13.82
CA VAL A 146 -5.51 26.77 15.17
C VAL A 146 -4.43 27.07 16.21
N MET A 147 -3.27 26.44 16.09
CA MET A 147 -2.13 26.64 16.99
C MET A 147 -1.49 28.01 16.84
N ALA A 148 -1.37 28.53 15.61
CA ALA A 148 -0.82 29.86 15.37
C ALA A 148 -1.69 30.96 16.00
N ILE A 149 -3.00 30.93 15.72
CA ILE A 149 -3.96 31.91 16.26
C ILE A 149 -4.04 31.80 17.80
N ALA A 150 -4.06 30.58 18.34
CA ALA A 150 -4.10 30.39 19.79
C ALA A 150 -2.82 30.90 20.50
N LYS A 151 -1.65 30.86 19.85
CA LYS A 151 -0.41 31.49 20.38
C LYS A 151 -0.51 33.00 20.47
N ILE A 152 -1.17 33.65 19.50
CA ILE A 152 -1.45 35.10 19.52
C ILE A 152 -2.33 35.43 20.72
N ILE A 153 -3.39 34.62 20.94
CA ILE A 153 -4.34 34.78 22.05
C ILE A 153 -3.65 34.61 23.41
N THR A 154 -2.76 33.62 23.54
CA THR A 154 -2.01 33.34 24.79
C THR A 154 -0.82 34.28 25.03
N ALA A 155 -0.63 35.30 24.18
CA ALA A 155 0.42 36.30 24.30
C ALA A 155 1.84 35.70 24.38
N GLY A 156 2.07 34.53 23.78
CA GLY A 156 3.35 33.82 23.81
C GLY A 156 3.69 33.13 25.13
N ASN A 157 2.77 33.03 26.09
CA ASN A 157 2.99 32.25 27.31
C ASN A 157 3.08 30.74 26.98
N PRO A 158 4.21 30.06 27.27
CA PRO A 158 4.41 28.68 26.88
C PRO A 158 3.50 27.68 27.60
N ASP A 159 3.05 28.01 28.81
CA ASP A 159 2.24 27.14 29.68
C ASP A 159 0.74 27.50 29.66
N ALA A 160 0.38 28.63 29.06
CA ALA A 160 -1.02 29.04 28.95
C ALA A 160 -1.84 28.01 28.16
N SER A 161 -3.00 27.67 28.73
CA SER A 161 -3.98 26.79 28.12
C SER A 161 -5.31 27.50 28.02
N LEU A 162 -6.10 27.20 26.99
CA LEU A 162 -7.42 27.78 26.79
C LEU A 162 -8.43 26.74 26.29
N LYS A 163 -9.69 26.93 26.67
CA LYS A 163 -10.83 26.29 26.02
C LYS A 163 -11.19 27.14 24.80
N PRO A 164 -11.05 26.63 23.57
CA PRO A 164 -11.27 27.44 22.37
C PRO A 164 -12.77 27.69 22.16
N PRO A 165 -13.15 28.78 21.48
CA PRO A 165 -14.53 28.96 21.06
C PRO A 165 -14.87 27.92 20.00
N LEU A 166 -16.02 27.27 20.14
CA LEU A 166 -16.52 26.30 19.15
C LEU A 166 -17.29 26.97 18.01
N SER A 167 -17.39 28.30 18.01
CA SER A 167 -18.06 29.10 16.99
C SER A 167 -17.41 30.46 16.81
N PRO A 168 -17.26 30.96 15.57
CA PRO A 168 -16.79 32.32 15.31
C PRO A 168 -17.76 33.39 15.83
N ARG A 169 -19.01 33.02 16.12
CA ARG A 169 -20.02 33.93 16.70
C ARG A 169 -20.02 33.90 18.24
N SER A 170 -19.05 33.25 18.87
CA SER A 170 -18.99 33.21 20.34
C SER A 170 -18.81 34.62 20.90
N ASN A 171 -19.80 35.10 21.68
CA ASN A 171 -19.74 36.41 22.32
C ASN A 171 -19.14 36.36 23.73
N ARG A 172 -18.58 35.22 24.12
CA ARG A 172 -18.02 34.96 25.44
C ARG A 172 -16.65 34.31 25.37
N ALA A 173 -15.81 34.64 26.36
CA ALA A 173 -14.49 34.04 26.54
C ALA A 173 -14.15 33.93 28.03
N PRO A 174 -13.38 32.91 28.45
CA PRO A 174 -12.93 32.81 29.84
C PRO A 174 -12.16 34.06 30.27
N LEU A 175 -12.46 34.58 31.46
CA LEU A 175 -11.85 35.79 32.03
C LEU A 175 -10.33 35.72 32.00
N GLU A 176 -9.79 34.56 32.38
CA GLU A 176 -8.36 34.29 32.39
C GLU A 176 -7.72 34.45 31.01
N VAL A 177 -8.40 34.06 29.93
CA VAL A 177 -7.86 34.17 28.57
C VAL A 177 -7.77 35.64 28.14
N VAL A 178 -8.79 36.45 28.46
CA VAL A 178 -8.78 37.90 28.21
C VAL A 178 -7.67 38.58 29.01
N ARG A 179 -7.51 38.21 30.29
CA ARG A 179 -6.44 38.71 31.15
C ARG A 179 -5.05 38.43 30.57
N HIS A 180 -4.78 37.19 30.16
CA HIS A 180 -3.50 36.82 29.54
C HIS A 180 -3.25 37.57 28.24
N PHE A 181 -4.28 37.72 27.40
CA PHE A 181 -4.17 38.48 26.16
C PHE A 181 -3.75 39.93 26.42
N GLN A 182 -4.42 40.60 27.37
CA GLN A 182 -4.17 41.99 27.71
C GLN A 182 -2.97 42.20 28.66
N ARG A 183 -2.29 41.14 29.08
CA ARG A 183 -1.17 41.18 30.05
C ARG A 183 -1.56 41.86 31.39
N GLU A 184 -2.81 41.71 31.76
CA GLU A 184 -3.37 42.23 33.01
C GLU A 184 -2.82 41.46 34.23
N PRO A 185 -2.66 42.12 35.39
CA PRO A 185 -2.12 41.50 36.60
C PRO A 185 -3.08 40.44 37.15
N GLN A 186 -2.52 39.47 37.86
CA GLN A 186 -3.29 38.53 38.66
C GLN A 186 -4.04 39.29 39.78
N THR A 187 -5.27 38.91 40.05
CA THR A 187 -6.07 39.46 41.17
C THR A 187 -6.47 38.34 42.13
N PRO A 188 -5.53 37.75 42.88
CA PRO A 188 -5.79 36.55 43.69
C PRO A 188 -6.60 36.84 44.96
N THR A 189 -6.72 38.11 45.37
CA THR A 189 -7.43 38.52 46.58
C THR A 189 -8.59 39.46 46.26
N ARG A 190 -9.61 39.47 47.11
CA ARG A 190 -10.75 40.42 47.01
C ARG A 190 -10.30 41.88 47.00
N ALA A 191 -9.24 42.21 47.74
CA ALA A 191 -8.67 43.56 47.74
C ALA A 191 -8.05 43.92 46.37
N ALA A 192 -7.32 42.99 45.73
CA ALA A 192 -6.76 43.21 44.40
C ALA A 192 -7.86 43.33 43.32
N ILE A 193 -8.92 42.52 43.43
CA ILE A 193 -10.11 42.62 42.56
C ILE A 193 -10.75 44.01 42.70
N ALA A 194 -11.00 44.47 43.93
CA ALA A 194 -11.59 45.79 44.20
C ALA A 194 -10.71 46.95 43.66
N ALA A 195 -9.40 46.88 43.88
CA ALA A 195 -8.46 47.88 43.39
C ALA A 195 -8.46 47.97 41.85
N ARG A 196 -8.36 46.81 41.16
CA ARG A 196 -8.31 46.79 39.70
C ARG A 196 -9.65 47.17 39.05
N THR A 197 -10.76 46.74 39.64
CA THR A 197 -12.10 47.14 39.14
C THR A 197 -12.36 48.64 39.30
N ALA A 198 -11.88 49.27 40.38
CA ALA A 198 -11.94 50.72 40.56
C ALA A 198 -11.07 51.48 39.54
N GLU A 199 -9.88 50.94 39.21
CA GLU A 199 -9.01 51.50 38.19
C GLU A 199 -9.60 51.41 36.77
N LEU A 200 -10.11 50.22 36.40
CA LEU A 200 -10.83 50.01 35.15
C LEU A 200 -12.08 50.90 35.05
N SER A 201 -12.75 51.18 36.17
CA SER A 201 -13.91 52.08 36.18
C SER A 201 -13.53 53.54 35.95
N ARG A 202 -12.33 53.96 36.35
CA ARG A 202 -11.85 55.35 36.17
C ARG A 202 -11.31 55.58 34.76
N ASN A 203 -10.48 54.65 34.28
CA ASN A 203 -9.72 54.83 33.04
C ASN A 203 -10.41 54.20 31.83
N ASN A 204 -11.32 53.24 32.06
CA ASN A 204 -11.98 52.43 31.04
C ASN A 204 -11.03 51.80 30.01
N ALA A 205 -9.79 51.50 30.42
CA ALA A 205 -8.73 51.00 29.55
C ALA A 205 -7.91 49.92 30.25
N PHE A 206 -7.36 49.00 29.45
CA PHE A 206 -6.37 48.03 29.91
C PHE A 206 -5.00 48.68 30.17
N ILE A 207 -4.08 47.94 30.77
CA ILE A 207 -2.69 48.40 30.92
C ILE A 207 -2.05 48.61 29.56
N GLU A 208 -1.45 49.78 29.36
CA GLU A 208 -0.70 50.09 28.15
C GLU A 208 0.57 49.24 28.06
N LEU A 209 0.85 48.69 26.87
CA LEU A 209 2.02 47.86 26.60
C LEU A 209 3.03 48.62 25.74
N PRO A 210 4.11 49.19 26.31
CA PRO A 210 5.05 50.01 25.57
C PRO A 210 5.69 49.25 24.40
N MET A 211 5.72 49.88 23.21
CA MET A 211 6.20 49.27 21.99
C MET A 211 7.66 48.82 22.10
N GLN A 212 8.52 49.59 22.78
CA GLN A 212 9.95 49.26 22.90
C GLN A 212 10.19 47.93 23.64
N ARG A 213 9.30 47.54 24.56
CA ARG A 213 9.43 46.31 25.36
C ARG A 213 8.65 45.13 24.79
N HIS A 214 7.63 45.39 23.97
CA HIS A 214 6.68 44.39 23.49
C HIS A 214 6.55 44.32 21.96
N GLU A 215 7.58 44.77 21.23
CA GLU A 215 7.59 44.81 19.76
C GLU A 215 7.16 43.49 19.11
N ALA A 216 7.70 42.35 19.59
CA ALA A 216 7.34 41.03 19.07
C ALA A 216 5.86 40.68 19.27
N LEU A 217 5.26 41.10 20.39
CA LEU A 217 3.86 40.88 20.69
C LEU A 217 2.96 41.75 19.81
N HIS A 218 3.30 43.04 19.66
CA HIS A 218 2.61 43.97 18.76
C HIS A 218 2.67 43.49 17.32
N ARG A 219 3.84 43.07 16.84
CA ARG A 219 4.03 42.49 15.50
C ARG A 219 3.15 41.25 15.32
N SER A 220 3.08 40.36 16.31
CA SER A 220 2.25 39.14 16.23
C SER A 220 0.74 39.40 16.21
N ARG A 221 0.31 40.61 16.55
CA ARG A 221 -1.10 41.02 16.65
C ARG A 221 -1.47 42.10 15.64
N SER A 222 -0.59 42.38 14.67
CA SER A 222 -0.84 43.41 13.67
C SER A 222 -2.01 43.01 12.76
N GLU A 223 -2.68 44.01 12.18
CA GLU A 223 -3.75 43.80 11.22
C GLU A 223 -3.31 42.92 10.06
N THR A 224 -2.11 43.16 9.51
CA THR A 224 -1.53 42.33 8.44
C THR A 224 -1.40 40.85 8.82
N VAL A 225 -0.99 40.54 10.06
CA VAL A 225 -0.88 39.15 10.51
C VAL A 225 -2.26 38.50 10.65
N LEU A 226 -3.25 39.26 11.14
CA LEU A 226 -4.63 38.77 11.21
C LEU A 226 -5.22 38.53 9.82
N GLU A 227 -5.03 39.46 8.87
CA GLU A 227 -5.45 39.31 7.47
C GLU A 227 -4.82 38.07 6.82
N GLN A 228 -3.54 37.78 7.09
CA GLN A 228 -2.87 36.57 6.61
C GLN A 228 -3.54 35.30 7.13
N HIS A 229 -3.88 35.24 8.43
CA HIS A 229 -4.59 34.09 8.99
C HIS A 229 -6.04 33.97 8.45
N HIS A 230 -6.72 35.09 8.22
CA HIS A 230 -8.02 35.11 7.54
C HIS A 230 -7.93 34.50 6.14
N ALA A 231 -6.95 34.92 5.35
CA ALA A 231 -6.71 34.41 4.01
C ALA A 231 -6.33 32.92 4.01
N ALA A 232 -5.42 32.50 4.89
CA ALA A 232 -5.03 31.10 5.00
C ALA A 232 -6.22 30.18 5.33
N LEU A 233 -7.08 30.57 6.26
CA LEU A 233 -8.29 29.81 6.58
C LEU A 233 -9.30 29.80 5.43
N ALA A 234 -9.45 30.91 4.72
CA ALA A 234 -10.30 31.03 3.54
C ALA A 234 -9.82 30.15 2.38
N ASP A 235 -8.53 30.13 2.11
CA ASP A 235 -7.90 29.29 1.08
C ASP A 235 -8.09 27.81 1.39
N ILE A 236 -7.87 27.42 2.66
CA ILE A 236 -8.13 26.06 3.12
C ILE A 236 -9.61 25.70 2.88
N ASP A 237 -10.55 26.53 3.31
CA ASP A 237 -11.98 26.24 3.12
C ASP A 237 -12.38 26.18 1.64
N GLY A 238 -11.85 27.08 0.81
CA GLY A 238 -12.02 27.07 -0.64
C GLY A 238 -11.55 25.76 -1.28
N ARG A 239 -10.33 25.32 -0.94
CA ARG A 239 -9.74 24.06 -1.40
C ARG A 239 -10.59 22.84 -1.01
N TYR A 240 -11.09 22.80 0.23
CA TYR A 240 -11.96 21.73 0.71
C TYR A 240 -13.33 21.71 0.01
N ARG A 241 -13.91 22.87 -0.27
CA ARG A 241 -15.17 22.97 -1.04
C ARG A 241 -15.02 22.46 -2.46
N VAL A 242 -13.92 22.80 -3.13
CA VAL A 242 -13.58 22.29 -4.48
C VAL A 242 -13.45 20.77 -4.43
N GLY A 243 -12.66 20.24 -3.50
CA GLY A 243 -12.49 18.80 -3.32
C GLY A 243 -13.81 18.06 -3.06
N GLY A 244 -14.69 18.62 -2.22
CA GLY A 244 -16.02 18.07 -1.97
C GLY A 244 -16.88 18.04 -3.24
N LYS A 245 -16.86 19.10 -4.05
CA LYS A 245 -17.60 19.16 -5.33
C LYS A 245 -17.07 18.19 -6.38
N LEU A 246 -15.76 17.94 -6.41
CA LEU A 246 -15.18 16.91 -7.27
C LEU A 246 -15.59 15.50 -6.82
N ARG A 247 -15.66 15.25 -5.50
CA ARG A 247 -16.16 13.97 -4.97
C ARG A 247 -17.62 13.71 -5.32
N GLU A 248 -18.49 14.71 -5.18
CA GLU A 248 -19.89 14.62 -5.62
C GLU A 248 -19.98 14.29 -7.13
N LEU A 249 -19.08 14.83 -7.96
CA LEU A 249 -19.02 14.49 -9.38
C LEU A 249 -18.56 13.04 -9.59
N SER A 250 -17.57 12.56 -8.84
CA SER A 250 -17.15 11.16 -8.91
C SER A 250 -18.28 10.19 -8.59
N GLU A 251 -19.02 10.43 -7.51
CA GLU A 251 -20.17 9.61 -7.09
C GLU A 251 -21.24 9.58 -8.18
N HIS A 252 -21.48 10.72 -8.85
CA HIS A 252 -22.41 10.79 -9.98
C HIS A 252 -21.94 9.99 -11.20
N VAL A 253 -20.64 10.06 -11.54
CA VAL A 253 -20.05 9.28 -12.64
C VAL A 253 -20.17 7.78 -12.35
N GLU A 254 -19.87 7.35 -11.12
CA GLU A 254 -19.97 5.95 -10.68
C GLU A 254 -21.41 5.42 -10.75
N ALA A 255 -22.38 6.21 -10.29
CA ALA A 255 -23.79 5.80 -10.30
C ALA A 255 -24.38 5.65 -11.71
N THR A 256 -23.86 6.39 -12.70
CA THR A 256 -24.46 6.48 -14.05
C THR A 256 -23.91 5.43 -15.04
N GLY A 257 -22.78 4.78 -14.75
CA GLY A 257 -22.28 3.62 -15.51
C GLY A 257 -21.64 3.90 -16.89
N ALA A 258 -22.04 4.94 -17.66
CA ALA A 258 -21.29 5.54 -18.79
C ALA A 258 -21.95 6.82 -19.37
N SER A 259 -21.13 7.67 -20.04
CA SER A 259 -21.45 8.93 -20.78
C SER A 259 -21.52 10.26 -20.00
N VAL A 260 -20.82 10.40 -18.89
CA VAL A 260 -20.59 11.73 -18.30
C VAL A 260 -19.32 12.35 -18.91
N ASP A 261 -19.49 13.45 -19.64
CA ASP A 261 -18.37 14.27 -20.08
C ASP A 261 -17.83 15.08 -18.89
N ILE A 262 -16.77 14.57 -18.27
CA ILE A 262 -16.13 15.18 -17.09
C ILE A 262 -15.68 16.61 -17.40
N ALA A 263 -15.11 16.88 -18.58
CA ALA A 263 -14.63 18.22 -18.94
C ALA A 263 -15.79 19.23 -19.02
N SER A 264 -16.94 18.81 -19.57
CA SER A 264 -18.17 19.60 -19.58
C SER A 264 -18.68 19.87 -18.16
N GLU A 265 -18.72 18.84 -17.31
CA GLU A 265 -19.19 18.98 -15.92
C GLU A 265 -18.31 19.91 -15.08
N LEU A 266 -16.98 19.85 -15.24
CA LEU A 266 -16.06 20.76 -14.56
C LEU A 266 -16.29 22.22 -14.96
N THR A 267 -16.74 22.47 -16.19
CA THR A 267 -17.03 23.83 -16.68
C THR A 267 -18.38 24.33 -16.13
N LYS A 268 -19.39 23.46 -16.03
CA LYS A 268 -20.73 23.81 -15.54
C LYS A 268 -20.80 24.00 -14.03
N ARG A 269 -20.12 23.15 -13.27
CA ARG A 269 -20.21 23.15 -11.80
C ARG A 269 -19.42 24.32 -11.21
N LYS A 270 -20.13 25.21 -10.52
CA LYS A 270 -19.54 26.38 -9.87
C LYS A 270 -19.41 26.20 -8.36
N VAL A 271 -18.27 26.61 -7.82
CA VAL A 271 -17.96 26.63 -6.38
C VAL A 271 -17.81 28.06 -5.89
N LYS A 272 -18.30 28.34 -4.67
CA LYS A 272 -18.13 29.65 -4.02
C LYS A 272 -16.78 29.71 -3.33
N ILE A 273 -15.97 30.69 -3.69
CA ILE A 273 -14.69 31.00 -3.03
C ILE A 273 -14.94 31.99 -1.90
N PRO A 274 -14.40 31.78 -0.68
CA PRO A 274 -14.53 32.75 0.40
C PRO A 274 -13.92 34.10 0.02
N PHE A 275 -14.54 35.22 0.42
CA PHE A 275 -14.07 36.56 0.04
C PHE A 275 -12.71 36.93 0.64
N ASP A 276 -12.40 36.40 1.81
CA ASP A 276 -11.12 36.64 2.49
C ASP A 276 -9.96 35.85 1.84
N SER A 277 -10.24 35.01 0.81
CA SER A 277 -9.27 34.17 0.09
C SER A 277 -8.17 34.99 -0.58
N SER A 278 -6.96 34.43 -0.62
CA SER A 278 -5.84 35.01 -1.37
C SER A 278 -6.01 34.87 -2.89
N TYR A 279 -6.80 33.87 -3.33
CA TYR A 279 -7.25 33.70 -4.70
C TYR A 279 -8.43 34.61 -5.02
N GLN A 280 -8.23 35.54 -5.96
CA GLN A 280 -9.21 36.51 -6.44
C GLN A 280 -9.42 36.30 -7.94
N PRO A 281 -10.49 35.61 -8.37
CA PRO A 281 -10.71 35.32 -9.79
C PRO A 281 -11.24 36.55 -10.54
N ASP A 282 -10.61 36.90 -11.67
CA ASP A 282 -10.97 38.06 -12.51
C ASP A 282 -12.44 38.06 -12.98
N ASN A 283 -13.04 36.88 -13.13
CA ASN A 283 -14.40 36.68 -13.65
C ASN A 283 -15.37 36.13 -12.59
N ALA A 284 -15.14 36.40 -11.30
CA ALA A 284 -16.10 36.03 -10.27
C ALA A 284 -17.45 36.73 -10.53
N ASP A 285 -18.54 35.96 -10.48
CA ASP A 285 -19.86 36.59 -10.39
C ASP A 285 -19.98 37.40 -9.08
N THR A 286 -21.06 38.19 -8.92
CA THR A 286 -21.30 39.01 -7.71
C THR A 286 -21.34 38.21 -6.41
N THR A 287 -21.35 36.87 -6.49
CA THR A 287 -21.33 35.94 -5.34
C THR A 287 -19.98 35.22 -5.14
N ASN A 288 -18.94 35.64 -5.87
CA ASN A 288 -17.59 35.08 -5.87
C ASN A 288 -17.54 33.59 -6.21
N ARG A 289 -18.23 33.17 -7.28
CA ARG A 289 -18.23 31.78 -7.75
C ARG A 289 -17.41 31.61 -9.02
N VAL A 290 -16.65 30.51 -9.08
CA VAL A 290 -15.86 30.07 -10.25
C VAL A 290 -16.24 28.66 -10.64
N SER A 291 -16.05 28.30 -11.92
CA SER A 291 -16.18 26.90 -12.34
C SER A 291 -15.07 26.06 -11.72
N LEU A 292 -15.30 24.75 -11.54
CA LEU A 292 -14.25 23.84 -11.08
C LEU A 292 -13.07 23.87 -12.06
N LYS A 293 -13.33 23.88 -13.38
CA LYS A 293 -12.28 23.98 -14.39
C LYS A 293 -11.38 25.22 -14.20
N GLN A 294 -11.97 26.40 -14.02
CA GLN A 294 -11.23 27.64 -13.83
C GLN A 294 -10.34 27.57 -12.59
N TYR A 295 -10.89 27.08 -11.46
CA TYR A 295 -10.11 26.91 -10.23
C TYR A 295 -8.92 25.97 -10.44
N LEU A 296 -9.13 24.83 -11.13
CA LEU A 296 -8.04 23.89 -11.41
C LEU A 296 -6.96 24.52 -12.29
N ASP A 297 -7.34 25.23 -13.36
CA ASP A 297 -6.40 25.90 -14.27
C ASP A 297 -5.57 26.99 -13.55
N ASP A 298 -6.21 27.81 -12.70
CA ASP A 298 -5.56 28.92 -12.00
C ASP A 298 -4.59 28.44 -10.92
N HIS A 299 -4.88 27.30 -10.30
CA HIS A 299 -4.00 26.61 -9.35
C HIS A 299 -3.05 25.60 -10.00
N GLN A 300 -3.02 25.50 -11.33
CA GLN A 300 -2.14 24.60 -12.10
C GLN A 300 -2.30 23.12 -11.71
N LEU A 301 -3.54 22.74 -11.38
CA LEU A 301 -3.91 21.37 -11.06
C LEU A 301 -4.24 20.61 -12.35
N ASP A 302 -3.90 19.33 -12.37
CA ASP A 302 -4.23 18.45 -13.49
C ASP A 302 -5.74 18.38 -13.70
N ILE A 303 -6.18 18.56 -14.95
CA ILE A 303 -7.60 18.47 -15.31
C ILE A 303 -7.98 16.99 -15.46
N PRO A 304 -8.86 16.45 -14.60
CA PRO A 304 -9.19 15.03 -14.63
C PRO A 304 -10.03 14.70 -15.86
N THR A 305 -9.66 13.62 -16.55
CA THR A 305 -10.31 13.14 -17.78
C THR A 305 -11.09 11.84 -17.56
N HIS A 306 -10.84 11.14 -16.46
CA HIS A 306 -11.50 9.90 -16.07
C HIS A 306 -11.74 9.81 -14.56
N LEU A 307 -12.59 8.87 -14.15
CA LEU A 307 -13.04 8.71 -12.77
C LEU A 307 -11.89 8.58 -11.75
N GLU A 308 -10.85 7.81 -12.05
CA GLU A 308 -9.71 7.65 -11.12
C GLU A 308 -8.93 8.95 -10.91
N GLN A 309 -8.69 9.75 -11.96
CA GLN A 309 -8.06 11.06 -11.84
C GLN A 309 -8.94 12.01 -11.02
N LEU A 310 -10.25 11.99 -11.23
CA LEU A 310 -11.20 12.80 -10.48
C LEU A 310 -11.20 12.43 -8.98
N ASN A 311 -11.27 11.13 -8.67
CA ASN A 311 -11.17 10.61 -7.31
C ASN A 311 -9.83 10.95 -6.64
N ASN A 312 -8.72 10.86 -7.38
CA ASN A 312 -7.40 11.24 -6.87
C ASN A 312 -7.36 12.73 -6.53
N LEU A 313 -7.79 13.60 -7.45
CA LEU A 313 -7.75 15.05 -7.27
C LEU A 313 -8.65 15.51 -6.12
N ALA A 314 -9.86 14.97 -6.02
CA ALA A 314 -10.74 15.22 -4.88
C ALA A 314 -10.07 14.83 -3.55
N THR A 315 -9.39 13.66 -3.53
CA THR A 315 -8.66 13.19 -2.35
C THR A 315 -7.47 14.08 -2.03
N ALA A 316 -6.68 14.50 -3.03
CA ALA A 316 -5.54 15.39 -2.86
C ALA A 316 -5.93 16.73 -2.23
N LEU A 317 -6.99 17.37 -2.73
CA LEU A 317 -7.46 18.67 -2.22
C LEU A 317 -8.04 18.59 -0.80
N MET A 318 -8.62 17.44 -0.44
CA MET A 318 -9.21 17.21 0.89
C MET A 318 -8.23 16.62 1.89
N THR A 319 -7.06 16.18 1.45
CA THR A 319 -6.00 15.68 2.33
C THR A 319 -5.21 16.86 2.89
N ALA A 320 -4.93 16.81 4.19
CA ALA A 320 -4.08 17.81 4.82
C ALA A 320 -2.65 17.62 4.32
N THR A 321 -2.00 18.71 3.93
CA THR A 321 -0.57 18.68 3.61
C THR A 321 0.22 18.29 4.86
N PRO A 322 1.24 17.42 4.73
CA PRO A 322 2.16 17.13 5.82
C PRO A 322 2.74 18.42 6.40
N HIS A 323 2.93 18.46 7.71
CA HIS A 323 3.50 19.62 8.38
C HIS A 323 4.99 19.40 8.61
N ALA A 324 5.82 20.31 8.10
CA ALA A 324 7.24 20.31 8.40
C ALA A 324 7.45 20.62 9.90
N PRO A 325 8.28 19.84 10.62
CA PRO A 325 8.62 20.15 12.00
C PRO A 325 9.40 21.46 12.11
N ALA A 326 9.55 21.96 13.35
CA ALA A 326 10.47 23.05 13.60
C ALA A 326 11.88 22.69 13.07
N ASN A 327 12.53 23.67 12.42
CA ASN A 327 13.83 23.51 11.74
C ASN A 327 13.84 22.49 10.57
N GLY A 328 12.69 22.02 10.11
CA GLY A 328 12.54 21.17 8.91
C GLY A 328 13.44 19.94 8.89
N SER A 329 14.14 19.71 7.79
CA SER A 329 15.11 18.63 7.61
C SER A 329 16.50 18.92 8.21
N TYR A 330 16.65 19.99 8.99
CA TYR A 330 17.92 20.50 9.53
C TYR A 330 18.96 20.93 8.48
N SER A 331 18.59 21.01 7.21
CA SER A 331 19.47 21.45 6.11
C SER A 331 19.87 22.94 6.23
N GLY A 332 19.03 23.78 6.86
CA GLY A 332 19.30 25.21 7.01
C GLY A 332 19.49 25.89 5.66
N ALA A 333 20.55 26.68 5.52
CA ALA A 333 20.89 27.35 4.27
C ALA A 333 21.12 26.40 3.08
N LEU A 334 21.50 25.13 3.33
CA LEU A 334 21.65 24.11 2.28
C LEU A 334 20.32 23.66 1.68
N GLY A 335 19.20 23.93 2.38
CA GLY A 335 17.85 23.56 1.95
C GLY A 335 17.04 24.73 1.40
N TRP A 336 17.65 25.88 1.11
CA TRP A 336 16.92 27.00 0.52
C TRP A 336 16.38 26.67 -0.88
N PRO A 337 15.23 27.26 -1.27
CA PRO A 337 14.65 27.06 -2.62
C PRO A 337 15.57 27.51 -3.75
N ALA A 338 16.43 28.51 -3.50
CA ALA A 338 17.55 28.81 -4.37
C ALA A 338 18.79 28.16 -3.75
N PRO A 339 19.43 27.20 -4.45
CA PRO A 339 20.66 26.58 -3.96
C PRO A 339 21.73 27.64 -3.68
N ILE A 340 22.53 27.45 -2.64
CA ILE A 340 23.69 28.30 -2.40
C ILE A 340 24.76 28.07 -3.48
N ASP A 341 25.47 29.12 -3.85
CA ASP A 341 26.55 29.04 -4.84
C ASP A 341 27.68 28.12 -4.35
N SER A 342 28.36 27.47 -5.30
CA SER A 342 29.46 26.55 -4.97
C SER A 342 30.59 27.22 -4.18
N SER A 343 30.88 28.50 -4.44
CA SER A 343 31.87 29.28 -3.68
C SER A 343 31.45 29.48 -2.22
N VAL A 344 30.16 29.74 -1.98
CA VAL A 344 29.58 29.91 -0.64
C VAL A 344 29.60 28.59 0.12
N PHE A 345 29.25 27.50 -0.55
CA PHE A 345 29.37 26.16 0.00
C PHE A 345 30.81 25.85 0.43
N GLN A 346 31.80 26.15 -0.43
CA GLN A 346 33.22 25.93 -0.12
C GLN A 346 33.72 26.82 1.02
N ALA A 347 33.27 28.07 1.09
CA ALA A 347 33.58 28.98 2.21
C ALA A 347 33.03 28.43 3.54
N LEU A 348 31.77 27.95 3.55
CA LEU A 348 31.18 27.30 4.71
C LEU A 348 31.96 26.05 5.10
N GLN A 349 32.28 25.16 4.15
CA GLN A 349 33.06 23.96 4.41
C GLN A 349 34.44 24.28 4.99
N THR A 350 35.09 25.32 4.46
CA THR A 350 36.39 25.80 4.95
C THR A 350 36.29 26.29 6.41
N ALA A 351 35.26 27.06 6.73
CA ALA A 351 35.00 27.51 8.10
C ALA A 351 34.79 26.33 9.07
N ILE A 352 34.07 25.28 8.64
CA ILE A 352 33.85 24.06 9.45
C ILE A 352 35.14 23.27 9.64
N ASN A 353 35.95 23.14 8.58
CA ASN A 353 37.22 22.42 8.62
C ASN A 353 38.26 23.15 9.49
N GLN A 354 38.35 24.48 9.39
CA GLN A 354 39.23 25.29 10.23
C GLN A 354 38.81 25.27 11.71
N GLY A 355 37.51 25.08 11.97
CA GLY A 355 36.99 24.96 13.33
C GLY A 355 36.93 26.28 14.09
N ASN A 356 36.95 27.43 13.40
CA ASN A 356 36.84 28.75 14.02
C ASN A 356 36.01 29.71 13.17
N VAL A 357 35.03 30.38 13.78
CA VAL A 357 34.23 31.45 13.15
C VAL A 357 33.97 32.56 14.17
N GLY A 358 34.49 33.76 13.90
CA GLY A 358 34.49 34.84 14.88
C GLY A 358 35.21 34.41 16.17
N ASP A 359 34.56 34.59 17.32
CA ASP A 359 35.06 34.16 18.63
C ASP A 359 34.73 32.68 18.96
N SER A 360 34.03 31.97 18.06
CA SER A 360 33.60 30.59 18.30
C SER A 360 34.64 29.58 17.81
N ASN A 361 35.40 28.99 18.73
CA ASN A 361 36.36 27.92 18.45
C ASN A 361 35.78 26.53 18.77
N PHE A 362 35.61 25.71 17.74
CA PHE A 362 35.13 24.33 17.81
C PHE A 362 36.09 23.33 17.14
N GLY A 363 37.34 23.74 16.88
CA GLY A 363 38.37 22.89 16.25
C GLY A 363 38.69 21.64 17.06
N ALA A 364 38.65 21.74 18.39
CA ALA A 364 38.88 20.62 19.30
C ALA A 364 37.77 19.55 19.32
N PHE A 365 36.61 19.84 18.71
CA PHE A 365 35.45 18.95 18.68
C PHE A 365 35.38 18.20 17.35
N LYS A 366 34.78 17.01 17.35
CA LYS A 366 34.66 16.17 16.14
C LYS A 366 33.78 16.80 15.06
N ASN A 367 32.74 17.52 15.46
CA ASN A 367 31.81 18.23 14.60
C ASN A 367 31.10 19.34 15.39
N VAL A 368 30.26 20.14 14.71
CA VAL A 368 29.52 21.26 15.36
C VAL A 368 28.53 20.75 16.41
N LEU A 369 27.91 19.58 16.21
CA LEU A 369 26.99 18.98 17.20
C LEU A 369 27.71 18.66 18.52
N GLU A 370 28.89 18.05 18.46
CA GLU A 370 29.74 17.75 19.62
C GLU A 370 30.21 19.02 20.34
N TYR A 371 30.46 20.11 19.61
CA TYR A 371 30.74 21.43 20.21
C TYR A 371 29.55 21.99 20.98
N LEU A 372 28.34 21.87 20.44
CA LEU A 372 27.12 22.31 21.12
C LEU A 372 26.78 21.44 22.34
N LEU A 373 27.08 20.14 22.27
CA LEU A 373 26.97 19.23 23.42
C LEU A 373 28.00 19.57 24.51
N ASP A 374 29.18 20.06 24.15
CA ASP A 374 30.25 20.46 25.07
C ASP A 374 30.64 19.37 26.08
N LYS A 375 30.87 18.15 25.58
CA LYS A 375 31.16 16.95 26.41
C LYS A 375 30.05 16.58 27.41
N ARG A 376 28.87 17.22 27.35
CA ARG A 376 27.71 16.85 28.17
C ARG A 376 27.23 15.45 27.76
N PRO A 377 27.07 14.51 28.71
CA PRO A 377 26.49 13.21 28.40
C PRO A 377 25.03 13.36 27.96
N VAL A 378 24.60 12.50 27.04
CA VAL A 378 23.21 12.43 26.56
C VAL A 378 22.49 11.35 27.36
N SER A 379 21.41 11.72 28.05
CA SER A 379 20.62 10.77 28.82
C SER A 379 19.81 9.82 27.91
N ALA A 380 19.41 8.66 28.45
CA ALA A 380 18.57 7.71 27.72
C ALA A 380 17.17 8.26 27.37
N SER A 381 16.66 9.25 28.12
CA SER A 381 15.43 9.97 27.75
C SER A 381 15.65 10.92 26.58
N GLU A 382 16.77 11.65 26.56
CA GLU A 382 17.09 12.56 25.45
C GLU A 382 17.42 11.79 24.16
N ALA A 383 18.10 10.64 24.26
CA ALA A 383 18.39 9.79 23.11
C ALA A 383 17.12 9.22 22.44
N ARG A 384 15.98 9.15 23.16
CA ARG A 384 14.69 8.73 22.61
C ARG A 384 13.95 9.84 21.86
N ASP A 385 14.34 11.11 22.06
CA ASP A 385 13.79 12.26 21.33
C ASP A 385 14.93 13.17 20.83
N PRO A 386 15.70 12.67 19.84
CA PRO A 386 16.90 13.36 19.36
C PRO A 386 16.59 14.74 18.77
N ARG A 387 15.43 14.90 18.13
CA ARG A 387 15.02 16.18 17.53
C ARG A 387 14.78 17.26 18.57
N HIS A 388 14.08 16.93 19.66
CA HIS A 388 13.85 17.88 20.74
C HIS A 388 15.18 18.32 21.39
N LEU A 389 16.14 17.40 21.55
CA LEU A 389 17.46 17.77 22.04
C LEU A 389 18.19 18.71 21.07
N ILE A 390 18.25 18.38 19.77
CA ILE A 390 18.89 19.23 18.76
C ILE A 390 18.27 20.63 18.76
N ASP A 391 16.93 20.74 18.79
CA ASP A 391 16.22 22.02 18.83
C ASP A 391 16.57 22.87 20.06
N ASN A 392 16.86 22.25 21.20
CA ASN A 392 17.30 22.94 22.40
C ASN A 392 18.78 23.37 22.33
N LEU A 393 19.64 22.55 21.69
CA LEU A 393 21.04 22.91 21.46
C LEU A 393 21.18 24.14 20.57
N LEU A 394 20.34 24.27 19.53
CA LEU A 394 20.28 25.47 18.67
C LEU A 394 19.96 26.75 19.46
N LYS A 395 19.12 26.64 20.50
CA LYS A 395 18.69 27.77 21.34
C LYS A 395 19.63 28.06 22.51
N SER A 396 20.63 27.20 22.74
CA SER A 396 21.61 27.38 23.80
C SER A 396 22.45 28.66 23.58
N PRO A 397 23.10 29.21 24.63
CA PRO A 397 24.02 30.33 24.47
C PRO A 397 25.10 30.07 23.40
N LYS A 398 25.68 28.86 23.35
CA LYS A 398 26.66 28.47 22.33
C LYS A 398 26.06 28.43 20.93
N GLY A 399 24.87 27.85 20.77
CA GLY A 399 24.16 27.81 19.49
C GLY A 399 23.88 29.21 18.95
N LYS A 400 23.35 30.10 19.80
CA LYS A 400 23.09 31.50 19.44
C LYS A 400 24.37 32.25 19.06
N ALA A 401 25.44 32.09 19.82
CA ALA A 401 26.73 32.74 19.55
C ALA A 401 27.33 32.28 18.22
N LEU A 402 27.40 30.96 17.98
CA LEU A 402 27.94 30.42 16.73
C LEU A 402 27.08 30.79 15.52
N GLY A 403 25.75 30.70 15.64
CA GLY A 403 24.85 31.12 14.58
C GLY A 403 24.99 32.60 14.21
N ALA A 404 25.13 33.48 15.22
CA ALA A 404 25.38 34.91 15.00
C ALA A 404 26.74 35.16 14.32
N ALA A 405 27.79 34.45 14.73
CA ALA A 405 29.11 34.54 14.13
C ALA A 405 29.11 34.09 12.65
N LEU A 406 28.44 32.97 12.34
CA LEU A 406 28.26 32.50 10.97
C LEU A 406 27.45 33.50 10.13
N GLN A 407 26.36 34.03 10.67
CA GLN A 407 25.58 35.07 10.00
C GLN A 407 26.44 36.30 9.67
N ALA A 408 27.22 36.80 10.63
CA ALA A 408 28.10 37.94 10.41
C ALA A 408 29.16 37.64 9.34
N HIS A 409 29.73 36.43 9.34
CA HIS A 409 30.72 36.00 8.36
C HIS A 409 30.19 36.05 6.91
N PHE A 410 28.97 35.54 6.67
CA PHE A 410 28.37 35.54 5.32
C PHE A 410 27.73 36.88 4.95
N GLN A 411 27.22 37.64 5.92
CA GLN A 411 26.74 39.00 5.68
C GLN A 411 27.88 39.94 5.23
N ALA A 412 29.09 39.76 5.75
CA ALA A 412 30.26 40.50 5.27
C ALA A 412 30.57 40.24 3.77
N GLN A 413 30.11 39.10 3.25
CA GLN A 413 30.20 38.73 1.83
C GLN A 413 28.92 39.10 1.05
N SER A 414 28.03 39.90 1.63
CA SER A 414 26.73 40.30 1.06
C SER A 414 25.74 39.14 0.84
N ILE A 415 25.92 38.01 1.53
CA ILE A 415 25.02 36.85 1.45
C ILE A 415 24.02 36.92 2.60
N LYS A 416 22.74 37.01 2.27
CA LYS A 416 21.65 37.07 3.25
C LYS A 416 21.32 35.67 3.77
N GLY A 417 21.03 35.55 5.06
CA GLY A 417 20.59 34.31 5.71
C GLY A 417 20.43 34.53 7.22
N SER A 418 19.57 33.76 7.88
CA SER A 418 19.43 33.88 9.34
C SER A 418 20.55 33.13 10.07
N ALA A 419 20.87 33.54 11.30
CA ALA A 419 21.79 32.81 12.20
C ALA A 419 21.43 31.33 12.34
N ASN A 420 20.13 31.01 12.38
CA ASN A 420 19.67 29.64 12.52
C ASN A 420 19.88 28.82 11.25
N ASP A 421 19.68 29.42 10.06
CA ASP A 421 19.90 28.73 8.79
C ASP A 421 21.37 28.35 8.59
N TRP A 422 22.28 29.26 8.90
CA TRP A 422 23.71 29.00 8.80
C TRP A 422 24.20 27.99 9.84
N LEU A 423 23.69 28.06 11.07
CA LEU A 423 24.00 27.08 12.10
C LEU A 423 23.53 25.67 11.69
N LEU A 424 22.29 25.53 11.23
CA LEU A 424 21.75 24.27 10.75
C LEU A 424 22.55 23.70 9.56
N ALA A 425 22.90 24.56 8.60
CA ALA A 425 23.78 24.18 7.49
C ALA A 425 25.13 23.66 8.00
N SER A 426 25.77 24.39 8.93
CA SER A 426 27.05 23.97 9.52
C SER A 426 26.99 22.63 10.25
N MET A 427 25.86 22.34 10.91
CA MET A 427 25.63 21.11 11.65
C MET A 427 25.42 19.90 10.72
N SER A 428 24.83 20.12 9.53
CA SER A 428 24.56 19.09 8.54
C SER A 428 25.78 18.74 7.64
N LEU A 429 26.87 19.49 7.76
CA LEU A 429 28.12 19.22 7.07
C LEU A 429 29.05 18.33 7.89
N THR A 430 29.86 17.53 7.18
CA THR A 430 30.87 16.65 7.80
C THR A 430 32.26 17.28 7.69
N LYS A 431 33.14 17.01 8.67
CA LYS A 431 34.55 17.39 8.56
C LYS A 431 35.25 16.38 7.64
N ASP A 432 36.04 16.88 6.68
CA ASP A 432 36.80 16.10 5.68
C ASP A 432 36.02 15.60 4.43
N GLU A 433 34.83 16.13 4.13
CA GLU A 433 34.11 15.81 2.88
C GLU A 433 34.78 16.48 1.67
N ALA A 434 35.70 15.78 0.99
CA ALA A 434 36.00 16.11 -0.39
C ALA A 434 34.79 15.65 -1.22
N ILE A 435 33.91 16.57 -1.64
CA ILE A 435 32.83 16.24 -2.57
C ILE A 435 33.41 16.34 -3.99
N PRO A 436 33.68 15.24 -4.72
CA PRO A 436 33.95 15.34 -6.14
C PRO A 436 32.62 15.66 -6.81
N ALA A 437 32.59 16.72 -7.62
CA ALA A 437 31.42 17.18 -8.36
C ALA A 437 30.78 16.12 -9.31
N ALA A 438 31.33 14.91 -9.40
CA ALA A 438 30.96 13.87 -10.35
C ALA A 438 30.05 12.75 -9.79
N VAL A 439 29.76 12.69 -8.49
CA VAL A 439 28.87 11.66 -7.93
C VAL A 439 27.56 12.31 -7.47
N ALA A 440 26.59 12.39 -8.39
CA ALA A 440 25.19 12.70 -8.10
C ALA A 440 24.48 11.61 -7.23
N GLY A 441 25.24 10.90 -6.38
CA GLY A 441 24.82 9.83 -5.48
C GLY A 441 25.24 10.05 -4.00
N SER A 442 25.84 11.19 -3.64
CA SER A 442 26.38 11.46 -2.29
C SER A 442 25.36 11.63 -1.17
N ARG A 443 24.04 11.54 -1.44
CA ARG A 443 23.00 11.55 -0.40
C ARG A 443 23.05 10.32 0.50
N THR A 444 23.54 9.20 -0.03
CA THR A 444 23.56 7.93 0.70
C THR A 444 24.90 7.64 1.37
N ASP A 445 25.89 8.52 1.25
CA ASP A 445 27.17 8.40 1.93
C ASP A 445 27.24 9.33 3.13
N ILE A 446 27.44 8.75 4.31
CA ILE A 446 27.53 9.48 5.58
C ILE A 446 28.87 9.18 6.21
N GLU A 447 29.80 10.15 6.22
CA GLU A 447 31.14 9.98 6.80
C GLU A 447 31.86 8.72 6.25
N GLY A 448 31.70 8.48 4.94
CA GLY A 448 32.22 7.31 4.22
C GLY A 448 31.50 5.99 4.55
N PHE A 449 30.30 6.02 5.10
CA PHE A 449 29.40 4.87 5.22
C PHE A 449 28.31 4.96 4.17
N ALA A 450 28.30 4.02 3.23
CA ALA A 450 27.31 3.95 2.15
C ALA A 450 26.03 3.23 2.63
N LEU A 451 24.97 3.99 2.85
CA LEU A 451 23.63 3.50 3.22
C LEU A 451 23.08 2.54 2.16
N MET A 452 23.15 2.95 0.89
CA MET A 452 22.65 2.19 -0.25
C MET A 452 23.80 1.46 -0.96
N SER A 453 24.35 0.48 -0.25
CA SER A 453 25.42 -0.37 -0.76
C SER A 453 24.95 -1.82 -0.95
N PRO A 454 25.64 -2.59 -1.81
CA PRO A 454 25.42 -4.02 -1.93
C PRO A 454 25.49 -4.76 -0.59
N ASP A 455 26.39 -4.37 0.30
CA ASP A 455 26.54 -4.98 1.62
C ASP A 455 25.31 -4.77 2.51
N ASN A 456 24.49 -3.77 2.21
CA ASN A 456 23.23 -3.49 2.90
C ASN A 456 22.00 -4.11 2.21
N ALA A 457 22.17 -4.79 1.08
CA ALA A 457 21.09 -5.52 0.42
C ALA A 457 20.41 -6.49 1.39
N GLY A 458 19.07 -6.53 1.40
CA GLY A 458 18.31 -7.44 2.24
C GLY A 458 18.26 -7.08 3.73
N LYS A 459 18.93 -6.00 4.17
CA LYS A 459 18.84 -5.50 5.55
C LYS A 459 17.64 -4.57 5.73
N THR A 460 17.08 -4.56 6.93
CA THR A 460 16.09 -3.55 7.34
C THR A 460 16.75 -2.17 7.51
N ALA A 461 15.97 -1.09 7.37
CA ALA A 461 16.43 0.27 7.64
C ALA A 461 17.07 0.39 9.04
N SER A 462 16.44 -0.20 10.06
CA SER A 462 16.92 -0.18 11.44
C SER A 462 18.29 -0.86 11.61
N ALA A 463 18.54 -1.96 10.89
CA ALA A 463 19.84 -2.64 10.90
C ALA A 463 20.92 -1.77 10.24
N VAL A 464 20.60 -1.08 9.14
CA VAL A 464 21.55 -0.16 8.47
C VAL A 464 21.87 1.04 9.37
N VAL A 465 20.87 1.64 10.02
CA VAL A 465 21.07 2.75 10.98
C VAL A 465 21.92 2.31 12.18
N ALA A 466 21.69 1.11 12.71
CA ALA A 466 22.52 0.57 13.79
C ALA A 466 24.00 0.41 13.35
N GLN A 467 24.24 -0.04 12.12
CA GLN A 467 25.59 -0.13 11.55
C GLN A 467 26.22 1.26 11.33
N LEU A 468 25.44 2.25 10.90
CA LEU A 468 25.89 3.64 10.80
C LEU A 468 26.34 4.17 12.17
N HIS A 469 25.59 3.94 13.25
CA HIS A 469 25.97 4.38 14.59
C HIS A 469 27.34 3.82 15.01
N VAL A 470 27.54 2.51 14.79
CA VAL A 470 28.81 1.85 15.06
C VAL A 470 29.93 2.44 14.20
N ALA A 471 29.68 2.65 12.91
CA ALA A 471 30.65 3.23 11.99
C ALA A 471 31.09 4.64 12.39
N LEU A 472 30.16 5.51 12.79
CA LEU A 472 30.46 6.87 13.25
C LEU A 472 31.34 6.87 14.51
N GLN A 473 31.12 5.93 15.43
CA GLN A 473 31.95 5.79 16.62
C GLN A 473 33.35 5.23 16.30
N LEU A 474 33.43 4.13 15.52
CA LEU A 474 34.69 3.49 15.15
C LEU A 474 35.59 4.41 14.32
N LYS A 475 35.01 5.25 13.46
CA LYS A 475 35.73 6.27 12.68
C LYS A 475 36.06 7.54 13.48
N GLY A 476 35.72 7.58 14.77
CA GLY A 476 36.02 8.72 15.65
C GLY A 476 35.24 10.00 15.31
N LYS A 477 34.11 9.89 14.60
CA LYS A 477 33.23 10.99 14.21
C LYS A 477 32.23 11.37 15.30
N ALA A 478 32.03 10.50 16.29
CA ALA A 478 31.25 10.76 17.51
C ALA A 478 31.98 10.23 18.76
N SER A 479 31.85 10.95 19.87
CA SER A 479 32.55 10.64 21.13
C SER A 479 31.94 9.48 21.90
N THR A 480 30.63 9.23 21.75
CA THR A 480 29.86 8.22 22.49
C THR A 480 28.82 7.56 21.57
N ALA A 481 28.29 6.40 21.98
CA ALA A 481 27.19 5.75 21.25
C ALA A 481 25.94 6.64 21.15
N GLN A 482 25.62 7.39 22.20
CA GLN A 482 24.46 8.29 22.22
C GLN A 482 24.67 9.53 21.34
N SER A 483 25.88 10.11 21.33
CA SER A 483 26.18 11.22 20.42
C SER A 483 26.28 10.75 18.96
N ALA A 484 26.69 9.50 18.70
CA ALA A 484 26.62 8.89 17.37
C ALA A 484 25.18 8.77 16.86
N ALA A 485 24.24 8.37 17.73
CA ALA A 485 22.81 8.29 17.37
C ALA A 485 22.20 9.67 17.06
N LEU A 486 22.55 10.70 17.84
CA LEU A 486 22.13 12.09 17.55
C LEU A 486 22.73 12.58 16.24
N TYR A 487 24.01 12.32 16.00
CA TYR A 487 24.69 12.75 14.80
C TYR A 487 24.13 12.06 13.55
N ALA A 488 23.89 10.75 13.62
CA ALA A 488 23.21 10.01 12.56
C ALA A 488 21.81 10.58 12.29
N THR A 489 21.02 10.85 13.33
CA THR A 489 19.67 11.45 13.16
C THR A 489 19.74 12.80 12.42
N LEU A 490 20.70 13.64 12.79
CA LEU A 490 20.92 14.94 12.17
C LEU A 490 21.29 14.80 10.68
N LEU A 491 22.27 13.95 10.35
CA LEU A 491 22.73 13.75 8.97
C LEU A 491 21.68 13.07 8.09
N LEU A 492 20.99 12.06 8.62
CA LEU A 492 19.90 11.39 7.90
C LEU A 492 18.73 12.33 7.61
N SER A 493 18.46 13.31 8.48
CA SER A 493 17.31 14.23 8.32
C SER A 493 17.35 15.01 7.01
N SER A 494 18.53 15.37 6.51
CA SER A 494 18.68 16.11 5.25
C SER A 494 19.12 15.23 4.07
N ARG A 495 19.82 14.13 4.35
CA ARG A 495 20.45 13.29 3.31
C ARG A 495 19.62 12.07 2.92
N ALA A 496 19.08 11.33 3.89
CA ALA A 496 18.36 10.08 3.67
C ALA A 496 17.21 9.90 4.70
N PRO A 497 16.17 10.75 4.62
CA PRO A 497 15.08 10.79 5.61
C PRO A 497 14.25 9.50 5.68
N GLU A 498 14.31 8.64 4.66
CA GLU A 498 13.65 7.34 4.62
C GLU A 498 14.08 6.42 5.78
N PHE A 499 15.30 6.58 6.27
CA PHE A 499 15.83 5.81 7.40
C PHE A 499 15.35 6.33 8.77
N LEU A 500 14.68 7.48 8.81
CA LEU A 500 14.10 8.06 10.04
C LEU A 500 12.60 7.82 10.18
N VAL A 501 11.95 7.24 9.16
CA VAL A 501 10.55 6.87 9.22
C VAL A 501 10.35 5.76 10.26
N LYS A 502 9.25 5.86 11.02
CA LYS A 502 8.93 4.94 12.11
C LYS A 502 8.19 3.71 11.60
N ASP A 503 8.27 2.62 12.34
CA ASP A 503 7.45 1.43 12.13
C ASP A 503 7.53 0.86 10.70
N ILE A 504 8.73 0.88 10.11
CA ILE A 504 8.99 0.26 8.80
C ILE A 504 8.89 -1.27 8.96
N PRO A 505 8.01 -1.95 8.21
CA PRO A 505 7.87 -3.39 8.30
C PRO A 505 9.19 -4.12 7.97
N PRO A 506 9.53 -5.23 8.66
CA PRO A 506 10.77 -5.97 8.41
C PRO A 506 10.92 -6.49 6.97
N VAL A 507 9.81 -6.68 6.26
CA VAL A 507 9.79 -7.11 4.84
C VAL A 507 10.23 -6.01 3.86
N VAL A 508 10.22 -4.74 4.30
CA VAL A 508 10.67 -3.59 3.50
C VAL A 508 12.18 -3.44 3.68
N VAL A 509 12.93 -4.28 2.97
CA VAL A 509 14.39 -4.34 3.03
C VAL A 509 15.06 -3.54 1.92
N VAL A 510 16.25 -3.03 2.18
CA VAL A 510 17.07 -2.29 1.22
C VAL A 510 17.31 -3.14 -0.03
N GLY A 511 17.01 -2.57 -1.21
CA GLY A 511 17.14 -3.26 -2.50
C GLY A 511 15.90 -4.02 -2.96
N SER A 512 14.83 -4.09 -2.16
CA SER A 512 13.53 -4.62 -2.59
C SER A 512 12.76 -3.61 -3.45
N HIS A 513 11.75 -4.07 -4.20
CA HIS A 513 10.86 -3.16 -4.93
C HIS A 513 9.99 -2.30 -4.00
N ALA A 514 9.57 -2.85 -2.84
CA ALA A 514 8.85 -2.11 -1.82
C ALA A 514 9.69 -0.94 -1.28
N TRP A 515 11.01 -1.13 -1.13
CA TRP A 515 11.94 -0.06 -0.78
C TRP A 515 11.98 1.05 -1.83
N VAL A 516 11.97 0.72 -3.13
CA VAL A 516 11.93 1.73 -4.22
C VAL A 516 10.66 2.58 -4.13
N SER A 517 9.49 1.95 -3.96
CA SER A 517 8.23 2.68 -3.78
C SER A 517 8.21 3.52 -2.51
N PHE A 518 8.75 2.99 -1.41
CA PHE A 518 8.84 3.67 -0.13
C PHE A 518 9.74 4.91 -0.17
N VAL A 519 10.96 4.81 -0.70
CA VAL A 519 11.87 5.96 -0.85
C VAL A 519 11.27 7.02 -1.77
N THR A 520 10.61 6.60 -2.86
CA THR A 520 9.87 7.53 -3.73
C THR A 520 8.80 8.29 -2.95
N ALA A 521 8.02 7.60 -2.11
CA ALA A 521 7.01 8.23 -1.28
C ALA A 521 7.58 9.23 -0.27
N VAL A 522 8.69 8.87 0.37
CA VAL A 522 9.41 9.74 1.30
C VAL A 522 9.84 11.02 0.60
N GLU A 523 10.53 10.91 -0.55
CA GLU A 523 11.01 12.07 -1.31
C GLU A 523 9.88 13.00 -1.76
N ARG A 524 8.73 12.44 -2.15
CA ARG A 524 7.55 13.25 -2.50
C ARG A 524 7.03 14.07 -1.31
N ILE A 525 7.00 13.49 -0.11
CA ILE A 525 6.59 14.19 1.10
C ILE A 525 7.64 15.23 1.49
N GLU A 526 8.92 14.88 1.45
CA GLU A 526 10.04 15.75 1.83
C GLU A 526 10.18 16.96 0.90
N ALA A 527 9.89 16.81 -0.40
CA ALA A 527 9.83 17.93 -1.33
C ALA A 527 8.69 18.92 -1.00
N ASN A 528 7.60 18.46 -0.38
CA ASN A 528 6.50 19.32 0.05
C ASN A 528 6.73 19.92 1.44
N ALA A 529 7.16 19.09 2.38
CA ALA A 529 7.30 19.42 3.80
C ALA A 529 8.61 18.82 4.34
N PRO A 530 9.76 19.51 4.14
CA PRO A 530 11.05 19.01 4.58
C PRO A 530 11.10 18.64 6.07
N GLY A 531 11.59 17.46 6.38
CA GLY A 531 11.70 16.85 7.71
C GLY A 531 10.42 16.19 8.22
N ALA A 532 9.30 16.24 7.50
CA ALA A 532 8.02 15.69 7.97
C ALA A 532 8.09 14.17 8.19
N THR A 533 8.75 13.45 7.30
CA THR A 533 8.76 11.97 7.31
C THR A 533 9.48 11.38 8.52
N ALA A 534 10.45 12.10 9.11
CA ALA A 534 11.10 11.73 10.37
C ALA A 534 10.14 11.62 11.58
N THR A 535 8.92 12.14 11.45
CA THR A 535 7.87 12.02 12.47
C THR A 535 6.72 11.08 12.09
N MET A 536 6.73 10.57 10.86
CA MET A 536 5.69 9.71 10.31
C MET A 536 6.02 8.23 10.49
N SER A 537 4.99 7.40 10.59
CA SER A 537 5.11 5.94 10.41
C SER A 537 5.12 5.56 8.92
N TYR A 538 5.61 4.38 8.60
CA TYR A 538 5.56 3.80 7.26
C TYR A 538 4.13 3.83 6.69
N ALA A 539 3.14 3.42 7.48
CA ALA A 539 1.73 3.44 7.06
C ALA A 539 1.26 4.84 6.68
N GLN A 540 1.63 5.87 7.44
CA GLN A 540 1.29 7.26 7.11
C GLN A 540 1.97 7.72 5.82
N VAL A 541 3.26 7.41 5.63
CA VAL A 541 3.98 7.73 4.39
C VAL A 541 3.30 7.08 3.19
N MET A 542 2.95 5.80 3.30
CA MET A 542 2.33 5.07 2.20
C MET A 542 0.87 5.46 1.95
N LEU A 543 0.12 5.89 2.97
CA LEU A 543 -1.19 6.52 2.78
C LEU A 543 -1.10 7.82 1.98
N HIS A 544 -0.09 8.65 2.25
CA HIS A 544 0.18 9.85 1.45
C HIS A 544 0.63 9.50 0.03
N ALA A 545 1.46 8.46 -0.15
CA ALA A 545 1.85 7.94 -1.45
C ALA A 545 0.65 7.44 -2.28
N GLY A 546 -0.39 6.96 -1.57
CA GLY A 546 -1.70 6.60 -2.12
C GLY A 546 -2.45 7.76 -2.77
N ILE A 547 -1.91 8.99 -2.80
CA ILE A 547 -2.38 10.13 -3.58
C ILE A 547 -1.36 10.36 -4.70
N ALA A 548 -1.78 10.34 -5.97
CA ALA A 548 -0.89 10.53 -7.10
C ALA A 548 -0.63 12.04 -7.27
N PRO A 549 0.51 12.43 -7.86
CA PRO A 549 0.76 13.82 -8.22
C PRO A 549 -0.43 14.44 -8.97
N VAL A 550 -0.75 15.68 -8.62
CA VAL A 550 -1.86 16.46 -9.21
C VAL A 550 -1.38 17.77 -9.82
N THR A 551 -0.07 17.99 -9.89
CA THR A 551 0.56 19.14 -10.56
C THR A 551 1.80 18.69 -11.32
N ALA A 552 2.17 19.43 -12.37
CA ALA A 552 3.38 19.15 -13.16
C ALA A 552 4.67 19.11 -12.30
N GLN A 553 4.74 19.93 -11.25
CA GLN A 553 5.89 19.94 -10.34
C GLN A 553 5.93 18.67 -9.48
N GLU A 554 4.79 18.21 -8.94
CA GLU A 554 4.71 16.95 -8.19
C GLU A 554 5.07 15.74 -9.07
N HIS A 555 4.63 15.73 -10.35
CA HIS A 555 5.02 14.68 -11.31
C HIS A 555 6.53 14.67 -11.54
N ARG A 556 7.15 15.84 -11.67
CA ARG A 556 8.60 15.96 -11.83
C ARG A 556 9.35 15.45 -10.59
N VAL A 557 8.88 15.77 -9.38
CA VAL A 557 9.45 15.27 -8.13
C VAL A 557 9.36 13.76 -8.06
N GLU A 558 8.19 13.19 -8.33
CA GLU A 558 8.01 11.73 -8.33
C GLU A 558 8.92 11.06 -9.36
N TYR A 559 9.02 11.59 -10.58
CA TYR A 559 9.90 11.05 -11.61
C TYR A 559 11.36 11.05 -11.18
N LEU A 560 11.87 12.17 -10.64
CA LEU A 560 13.26 12.27 -10.19
C LEU A 560 13.54 11.32 -9.02
N ALA A 561 12.62 11.23 -8.06
CA ALA A 561 12.73 10.34 -6.91
C ALA A 561 12.76 8.86 -7.35
N GLN A 562 11.84 8.45 -8.22
CA GLN A 562 11.81 7.09 -8.77
C GLN A 562 13.10 6.78 -9.54
N ASN A 563 13.58 7.71 -10.37
CA ASN A 563 14.80 7.51 -11.14
C ASN A 563 16.03 7.32 -10.24
N ALA A 564 16.14 8.10 -9.16
CA ALA A 564 17.20 7.95 -8.17
C ALA A 564 17.10 6.61 -7.42
N ALA A 565 15.90 6.23 -6.97
CA ALA A 565 15.67 4.95 -6.30
C ALA A 565 15.98 3.75 -7.20
N LEU A 566 15.61 3.81 -8.48
CA LEU A 566 15.91 2.77 -9.46
C LEU A 566 17.41 2.63 -9.76
N LYS A 567 18.17 3.73 -9.77
CA LYS A 567 19.65 3.68 -9.89
C LYS A 567 20.27 2.90 -8.74
N GLN A 568 19.81 3.13 -7.51
CA GLN A 568 20.29 2.41 -6.33
C GLN A 568 19.87 0.95 -6.34
N TRP A 569 18.61 0.69 -6.70
CA TRP A 569 18.08 -0.66 -6.88
C TRP A 569 18.87 -1.46 -7.91
N ALA A 570 19.28 -0.84 -9.02
CA ALA A 570 20.11 -1.45 -10.06
C ALA A 570 21.47 -1.89 -9.53
N VAL A 571 22.17 -1.02 -8.78
CA VAL A 571 23.46 -1.35 -8.14
C VAL A 571 23.30 -2.53 -7.18
N ILE A 572 22.30 -2.49 -6.30
CA ILE A 572 22.04 -3.53 -5.30
C ILE A 572 21.63 -4.87 -5.94
N ASN A 573 21.00 -4.84 -7.12
CA ASN A 573 20.56 -6.04 -7.83
C ASN A 573 21.47 -6.46 -8.99
N GLY A 574 22.73 -5.98 -9.00
CA GLY A 574 23.76 -6.50 -9.91
C GLY A 574 23.68 -5.99 -11.35
N MET A 575 22.93 -4.91 -11.59
CA MET A 575 22.82 -4.26 -12.91
C MET A 575 23.82 -3.09 -13.09
N GLY A 576 24.60 -2.78 -12.04
CA GLY A 576 25.52 -1.63 -12.04
C GLY A 576 24.80 -0.29 -11.93
N LEU A 577 25.58 0.80 -11.87
CA LEU A 577 25.04 2.16 -11.88
C LEU A 577 24.71 2.56 -13.33
N PRO A 578 23.44 2.81 -13.70
CA PRO A 578 23.11 3.14 -15.08
C PRO A 578 23.55 4.58 -15.39
N ALA A 579 24.55 4.70 -16.28
CA ALA A 579 25.13 5.97 -16.72
C ALA A 579 24.55 6.49 -18.05
N THR A 580 23.85 5.65 -18.81
CA THR A 580 23.23 5.97 -20.10
C THR A 580 21.71 5.78 -20.06
N ASP A 581 20.99 6.40 -21.00
CA ASP A 581 19.54 6.23 -21.11
C ASP A 581 19.16 4.78 -21.43
N ASP A 582 19.93 4.07 -22.25
CA ASP A 582 19.74 2.65 -22.55
C ASP A 582 19.90 1.78 -21.30
N ALA A 583 20.93 2.04 -20.48
CA ALA A 583 21.12 1.34 -19.22
C ALA A 583 19.96 1.62 -18.25
N MET A 584 19.47 2.86 -18.20
CA MET A 584 18.32 3.23 -17.39
C MET A 584 17.02 2.57 -17.89
N HIS A 585 16.85 2.44 -19.21
CA HIS A 585 15.73 1.73 -19.81
C HIS A 585 15.76 0.22 -19.48
N ALA A 586 16.94 -0.40 -19.52
CA ALA A 586 17.12 -1.79 -19.11
C ALA A 586 16.75 -2.01 -17.64
N VAL A 587 17.17 -1.09 -16.76
CA VAL A 587 16.80 -1.11 -15.32
C VAL A 587 15.29 -1.03 -15.14
N ARG A 588 14.61 -0.08 -15.81
CA ARG A 588 13.14 0.03 -15.74
C ARG A 588 12.45 -1.23 -16.24
N THR A 589 12.90 -1.77 -17.37
CA THR A 589 12.36 -3.01 -17.95
C THR A 589 12.48 -4.19 -16.97
N ALA A 590 13.65 -4.34 -16.33
CA ALA A 590 13.87 -5.41 -15.35
C ALA A 590 13.01 -5.22 -14.09
N PHE A 591 12.94 -3.99 -13.57
CA PHE A 591 12.10 -3.65 -12.43
C PHE A 591 10.61 -3.92 -12.73
N ASP A 592 10.12 -3.48 -13.89
CA ASP A 592 8.73 -3.65 -14.31
C ASP A 592 8.38 -5.12 -14.53
N ALA A 593 9.30 -5.90 -15.10
CA ALA A 593 9.13 -7.34 -15.24
C ALA A 593 8.99 -8.03 -13.87
N GLN A 594 9.83 -7.64 -12.89
CA GLN A 594 9.72 -8.15 -11.52
C GLN A 594 8.39 -7.75 -10.88
N ILE A 595 8.02 -6.47 -10.93
CA ILE A 595 6.75 -5.98 -10.37
C ILE A 595 5.54 -6.69 -11.01
N LYS A 596 5.56 -6.86 -12.33
CA LYS A 596 4.51 -7.55 -13.07
C LYS A 596 4.39 -8.98 -12.59
N GLU A 597 5.50 -9.72 -12.49
CA GLU A 597 5.48 -11.10 -12.04
C GLU A 597 4.93 -11.23 -10.62
N LEU A 598 5.38 -10.37 -9.69
CA LEU A 598 4.90 -10.34 -8.31
C LEU A 598 3.40 -10.05 -8.23
N ARG A 599 2.89 -9.07 -9.01
CA ARG A 599 1.45 -8.74 -9.07
C ARG A 599 0.63 -9.84 -9.72
N ASP A 600 1.14 -10.41 -10.81
CA ASP A 600 0.49 -11.50 -11.53
C ASP A 600 0.39 -12.74 -10.65
N ALA A 601 1.31 -12.92 -9.69
CA ALA A 601 1.22 -13.94 -8.65
C ALA A 601 0.29 -13.52 -7.49
N SER A 602 0.32 -12.27 -7.04
CA SER A 602 -0.51 -11.81 -5.91
C SER A 602 -2.01 -11.78 -6.23
N SER A 603 -2.37 -11.58 -7.50
CA SER A 603 -3.76 -11.62 -7.98
C SER A 603 -4.33 -13.03 -8.11
N VAL A 604 -3.50 -14.08 -7.99
CA VAL A 604 -3.94 -15.47 -8.04
C VAL A 604 -4.61 -15.83 -6.71
N SER A 605 -5.89 -16.17 -6.77
CA SER A 605 -6.61 -16.68 -5.62
C SER A 605 -6.34 -18.18 -5.47
N LEU A 606 -5.40 -18.56 -4.60
CA LEU A 606 -5.18 -19.95 -4.25
C LEU A 606 -6.34 -20.47 -3.39
N THR A 607 -7.35 -21.04 -4.06
CA THR A 607 -8.47 -21.73 -3.41
C THR A 607 -8.01 -23.08 -2.85
N SER A 608 -8.86 -23.73 -2.05
CA SER A 608 -8.65 -25.16 -1.77
C SER A 608 -8.54 -25.94 -3.08
N PRO A 609 -7.69 -26.98 -3.14
CA PRO A 609 -7.52 -27.81 -4.32
C PRO A 609 -8.86 -28.41 -4.77
N PRO A 610 -9.18 -28.39 -6.07
CA PRO A 610 -10.40 -28.98 -6.58
C PRO A 610 -10.36 -30.48 -6.33
N THR A 611 -11.46 -31.05 -5.85
CA THR A 611 -11.64 -32.50 -5.71
C THR A 611 -12.80 -32.96 -6.55
N VAL A 612 -12.72 -34.19 -7.07
CA VAL A 612 -13.83 -34.81 -7.82
C VAL A 612 -15.10 -34.80 -6.97
N ARG A 613 -14.98 -35.12 -5.68
CA ARG A 613 -16.09 -35.07 -4.70
C ARG A 613 -16.76 -33.69 -4.67
N ASN A 614 -16.01 -32.61 -4.46
CA ASN A 614 -16.60 -31.28 -4.31
C ASN A 614 -17.28 -30.81 -5.61
N LEU A 615 -16.62 -31.02 -6.76
CA LEU A 615 -17.20 -30.67 -8.06
C LEU A 615 -18.45 -31.50 -8.35
N ALA A 616 -18.44 -32.79 -8.01
CA ALA A 616 -19.58 -33.66 -8.18
C ALA A 616 -20.76 -33.25 -7.27
N LEU A 617 -20.50 -32.92 -6.01
CA LEU A 617 -21.52 -32.42 -5.09
C LEU A 617 -22.13 -31.09 -5.56
N GLU A 618 -21.33 -30.16 -6.09
CA GLU A 618 -21.86 -28.91 -6.67
C GLU A 618 -22.74 -29.17 -7.90
N ALA A 619 -22.32 -30.08 -8.78
CA ALA A 619 -23.12 -30.49 -9.93
C ALA A 619 -24.45 -31.15 -9.48
N LEU A 620 -24.41 -32.04 -8.48
CA LEU A 620 -25.60 -32.68 -7.92
C LEU A 620 -26.55 -31.69 -7.26
N LYS A 621 -26.05 -30.73 -6.46
CA LYS A 621 -26.87 -29.65 -5.87
C LYS A 621 -27.61 -28.84 -6.93
N LYS A 622 -26.96 -28.58 -8.06
CA LYS A 622 -27.57 -27.84 -9.17
C LYS A 622 -28.59 -28.70 -9.95
N ALA A 623 -28.34 -29.99 -10.07
CA ALA A 623 -29.16 -30.92 -10.83
C ALA A 623 -30.39 -31.45 -10.06
N LEU A 624 -30.26 -31.58 -8.74
CA LEU A 624 -31.26 -32.13 -7.83
C LEU A 624 -31.57 -31.12 -6.70
N PRO A 625 -32.06 -29.90 -7.01
CA PRO A 625 -32.27 -28.85 -6.01
C PRO A 625 -33.34 -29.18 -4.96
N ALA A 626 -34.23 -30.13 -5.25
CA ALA A 626 -35.28 -30.59 -4.35
C ALA A 626 -34.84 -31.72 -3.41
N MET A 627 -33.67 -32.33 -3.65
CA MET A 627 -33.11 -33.35 -2.77
C MET A 627 -32.29 -32.68 -1.67
N ASP A 628 -32.49 -33.10 -0.42
CA ASP A 628 -31.65 -32.64 0.69
C ASP A 628 -30.17 -33.00 0.40
N PRO A 629 -29.24 -32.02 0.39
CA PRO A 629 -27.83 -32.27 0.15
C PRO A 629 -27.19 -33.33 1.03
N THR A 630 -27.73 -33.60 2.24
CA THR A 630 -27.25 -34.67 3.12
C THR A 630 -27.44 -36.06 2.51
N GLN A 631 -28.40 -36.23 1.60
CA GLN A 631 -28.71 -37.50 0.95
C GLN A 631 -27.75 -37.86 -0.20
N PHE A 632 -27.01 -36.89 -0.75
CA PHE A 632 -26.10 -37.16 -1.87
C PHE A 632 -25.01 -38.16 -1.52
N GLU A 633 -24.59 -38.17 -0.25
CA GLU A 633 -23.51 -39.03 0.26
C GLU A 633 -24.04 -40.23 1.06
N ASN A 634 -25.35 -40.33 1.25
CA ASN A 634 -25.97 -41.40 2.01
C ASN A 634 -25.86 -42.73 1.24
N LYS A 635 -25.09 -43.69 1.77
CA LYS A 635 -24.85 -45.00 1.16
C LYS A 635 -26.06 -45.92 1.33
N CYS A 636 -27.10 -45.67 0.55
CA CYS A 636 -28.37 -46.38 0.65
C CYS A 636 -28.76 -47.17 -0.62
N ILE A 637 -27.97 -47.10 -1.70
CA ILE A 637 -28.30 -47.68 -3.01
C ILE A 637 -27.56 -49.00 -3.23
N THR A 638 -28.30 -50.07 -3.53
CA THR A 638 -27.75 -51.41 -3.78
C THR A 638 -28.24 -51.95 -5.12
N LEU A 639 -27.52 -52.92 -5.67
CA LEU A 639 -27.92 -53.61 -6.89
C LEU A 639 -28.72 -54.87 -6.50
N GLN A 640 -29.90 -55.07 -7.08
CA GLN A 640 -30.74 -56.25 -6.84
C GLN A 640 -31.11 -56.96 -8.16
N PRO A 641 -30.81 -58.27 -8.31
CA PRO A 641 -30.04 -59.10 -7.39
C PRO A 641 -28.58 -58.64 -7.24
N ALA A 642 -27.95 -58.94 -6.09
CA ALA A 642 -26.59 -58.49 -5.78
C ALA A 642 -25.55 -59.11 -6.73
N TYR A 643 -24.49 -58.35 -7.05
CA TYR A 643 -23.44 -58.76 -7.97
C TYR A 643 -22.06 -58.61 -7.34
N ARG A 644 -21.18 -59.61 -7.51
CA ARG A 644 -19.88 -59.66 -6.79
C ARG A 644 -18.95 -58.49 -7.10
N THR A 645 -18.99 -57.93 -8.30
CA THR A 645 -18.19 -56.76 -8.67
C THR A 645 -18.85 -55.43 -8.29
N PHE A 646 -20.05 -55.46 -7.70
CA PHE A 646 -20.81 -54.29 -7.25
C PHE A 646 -21.36 -54.50 -5.83
N PRO A 647 -20.51 -54.63 -4.80
CA PRO A 647 -20.93 -55.03 -3.45
C PRO A 647 -21.89 -54.03 -2.77
N GLY A 648 -21.76 -52.73 -3.06
CA GLY A 648 -22.56 -51.68 -2.41
C GLY A 648 -22.47 -51.68 -0.88
N PRO A 649 -23.33 -50.93 -0.17
CA PRO A 649 -24.23 -49.91 -0.69
C PRO A 649 -23.49 -48.64 -1.16
N TYR A 650 -24.05 -47.97 -2.16
CA TYR A 650 -23.53 -46.76 -2.82
C TYR A 650 -24.39 -45.54 -2.48
N SER A 651 -23.80 -44.36 -2.63
CA SER A 651 -24.49 -43.08 -2.58
C SER A 651 -24.82 -42.54 -3.98
N VAL A 652 -25.65 -41.50 -4.05
CA VAL A 652 -25.92 -40.77 -5.31
C VAL A 652 -24.62 -40.21 -5.91
N LEU A 653 -23.73 -39.72 -5.03
CA LEU A 653 -22.39 -39.26 -5.39
C LEU A 653 -21.54 -40.37 -6.02
N ASP A 654 -21.50 -41.57 -5.42
CA ASP A 654 -20.74 -42.70 -5.95
C ASP A 654 -21.21 -43.06 -7.37
N LEU A 655 -22.53 -43.15 -7.60
CA LEU A 655 -23.09 -43.48 -8.91
C LEU A 655 -22.80 -42.40 -9.97
N TYR A 656 -22.76 -41.13 -9.57
CA TYR A 656 -22.46 -40.02 -10.47
C TYR A 656 -20.96 -39.97 -10.85
N VAL A 657 -20.06 -40.19 -9.89
CA VAL A 657 -18.62 -40.15 -10.14
C VAL A 657 -18.15 -41.37 -10.94
N ASP A 658 -18.63 -42.57 -10.62
CA ASP A 658 -18.20 -43.82 -11.25
C ASP A 658 -18.76 -44.01 -12.67
N ARG A 659 -19.98 -43.50 -12.91
CA ARG A 659 -20.73 -43.56 -14.18
C ARG A 659 -20.99 -44.93 -14.78
N ARG A 660 -20.33 -46.02 -14.36
CA ARG A 660 -20.63 -47.39 -14.83
C ARG A 660 -22.06 -47.79 -14.49
N ALA A 661 -22.61 -47.24 -13.41
CA ALA A 661 -24.03 -47.37 -13.07
C ALA A 661 -25.01 -46.73 -14.07
N LEU A 662 -24.52 -45.86 -14.96
CA LEU A 662 -25.32 -45.06 -15.90
C LEU A 662 -25.31 -45.61 -17.34
N SER A 663 -24.47 -46.60 -17.67
CA SER A 663 -24.39 -47.18 -19.02
C SER A 663 -25.67 -47.94 -19.39
N ALA A 664 -26.04 -47.91 -20.68
CA ALA A 664 -27.16 -48.68 -21.23
C ALA A 664 -26.82 -50.18 -21.32
N GLU A 665 -25.53 -50.48 -21.52
CA GLU A 665 -24.91 -51.80 -21.32
C GLU A 665 -24.76 -52.04 -19.82
N PHE A 666 -25.87 -52.45 -19.22
CA PHE A 666 -25.90 -53.04 -17.90
C PHE A 666 -24.97 -54.28 -17.90
N PRO A 667 -24.15 -54.56 -16.87
CA PRO A 667 -23.46 -55.84 -16.80
C PRO A 667 -24.51 -56.93 -16.51
N GLY A 668 -25.06 -57.48 -17.59
CA GLY A 668 -25.59 -58.83 -17.58
C GLY A 668 -24.44 -59.84 -17.50
N PRO A 669 -24.73 -61.13 -17.27
CA PRO A 669 -23.71 -62.19 -17.14
C PRO A 669 -22.68 -62.23 -18.28
N ALA A 670 -23.01 -61.72 -19.48
CA ALA A 670 -22.11 -61.67 -20.63
C ALA A 670 -20.83 -60.82 -20.41
N HIS A 671 -20.91 -59.70 -19.67
CA HIS A 671 -19.75 -58.82 -19.48
C HIS A 671 -18.71 -59.34 -18.48
N ALA A 672 -19.12 -60.15 -17.49
CA ALA A 672 -18.15 -60.83 -16.62
C ALA A 672 -17.45 -61.99 -17.33
N VAL A 673 -18.10 -62.62 -18.30
CA VAL A 673 -17.51 -63.72 -19.08
C VAL A 673 -16.53 -63.18 -20.14
N GLU A 674 -16.77 -62.00 -20.72
CA GLU A 674 -15.81 -61.37 -21.66
C GLU A 674 -14.52 -60.88 -20.98
N GLN A 675 -14.60 -60.33 -19.75
CA GLN A 675 -13.41 -59.83 -19.05
C GLN A 675 -12.58 -60.94 -18.39
N PHE A 676 -13.22 -62.02 -17.91
CA PHE A 676 -12.51 -63.26 -17.53
C PHE A 676 -12.01 -64.05 -18.74
N GLY A 677 -12.68 -63.92 -19.89
CA GLY A 677 -12.42 -64.70 -21.10
C GLY A 677 -11.20 -64.27 -21.92
N GLN A 678 -10.61 -63.10 -21.68
CA GLN A 678 -9.49 -62.60 -22.50
C GLN A 678 -8.10 -62.64 -21.86
N THR A 679 -7.93 -63.04 -20.60
CA THR A 679 -6.58 -63.21 -20.04
C THR A 679 -6.44 -64.52 -19.24
N HIS A 680 -5.96 -65.55 -19.95
CA HIS A 680 -5.18 -66.70 -19.47
C HIS A 680 -5.84 -67.97 -18.89
N LEU A 681 -7.16 -68.08 -18.72
CA LEU A 681 -7.76 -69.28 -18.07
C LEU A 681 -8.55 -70.25 -18.98
N MET A 682 -8.59 -70.03 -20.30
CA MET A 682 -9.42 -70.84 -21.23
C MET A 682 -8.64 -71.45 -22.40
N ALA A 683 -7.38 -71.86 -22.21
CA ALA A 683 -6.64 -72.60 -23.23
C ALA A 683 -6.79 -74.14 -23.13
N GLY A 684 -7.57 -74.67 -22.16
CA GLY A 684 -7.56 -76.09 -21.83
C GLY A 684 -8.90 -76.77 -21.50
N LEU A 685 -10.05 -76.11 -21.68
CA LEU A 685 -11.35 -76.73 -21.38
C LEU A 685 -12.13 -77.08 -22.66
N PRO A 686 -12.73 -78.29 -22.75
CA PRO A 686 -13.53 -78.70 -23.90
C PRO A 686 -14.84 -77.89 -23.98
N SER A 687 -15.24 -77.55 -25.21
CA SER A 687 -16.36 -76.67 -25.57
C SER A 687 -17.71 -77.06 -24.94
N GLN A 688 -17.86 -78.30 -24.50
CA GLN A 688 -19.10 -78.84 -23.93
C GLN A 688 -19.36 -78.40 -22.48
N ALA A 689 -18.31 -78.16 -21.68
CA ALA A 689 -18.45 -77.64 -20.31
C ALA A 689 -18.84 -76.15 -20.25
N ILE A 690 -18.58 -75.41 -21.33
CA ILE A 690 -18.97 -73.99 -21.49
C ILE A 690 -20.46 -73.88 -21.88
N TYR A 691 -20.99 -74.89 -22.57
CA TYR A 691 -22.37 -74.91 -23.05
C TYR A 691 -23.40 -75.30 -21.97
N GLU A 692 -23.02 -76.14 -21.00
CA GLU A 692 -23.93 -76.55 -19.91
C GLU A 692 -24.00 -75.51 -18.77
N HIS A 693 -22.95 -74.70 -18.57
CA HIS A 693 -22.96 -73.63 -17.55
C HIS A 693 -23.73 -72.37 -17.97
N THR A 694 -24.12 -72.24 -19.24
CA THR A 694 -24.78 -71.04 -19.77
C THR A 694 -26.31 -71.15 -19.84
N GLN A 695 -26.90 -72.33 -19.58
CA GLN A 695 -28.34 -72.58 -19.77
C GLN A 695 -29.24 -72.37 -18.53
N HIS A 696 -28.70 -72.00 -17.36
CA HIS A 696 -29.51 -71.78 -16.14
C HIS A 696 -29.41 -70.40 -15.49
N VAL A 697 -28.95 -69.36 -16.21
CA VAL A 697 -29.11 -67.98 -15.75
C VAL A 697 -30.31 -67.36 -16.47
N THR A 698 -31.50 -67.54 -15.88
CA THR A 698 -32.62 -66.64 -16.18
C THR A 698 -32.19 -65.23 -15.78
N SER A 699 -31.81 -64.43 -16.78
CA SER A 699 -31.23 -63.11 -16.60
C SER A 699 -32.27 -62.12 -16.09
N LYS A 700 -32.54 -62.11 -14.78
CA LYS A 700 -33.19 -60.96 -14.17
C LYS A 700 -32.23 -59.79 -14.30
N LYS A 701 -32.60 -58.81 -15.14
CA LYS A 701 -31.91 -57.54 -15.25
C LYS A 701 -31.83 -56.94 -13.86
N SER A 702 -30.61 -56.72 -13.37
CA SER A 702 -30.42 -56.12 -12.05
C SER A 702 -30.95 -54.69 -12.07
N ILE A 703 -31.52 -54.24 -10.97
CA ILE A 703 -32.01 -52.87 -10.80
C ILE A 703 -31.35 -52.24 -9.59
N TRP A 704 -31.08 -50.94 -9.67
CA TRP A 704 -30.63 -50.17 -8.53
C TRP A 704 -31.81 -49.88 -7.62
N VAL A 705 -31.69 -50.21 -6.33
CA VAL A 705 -32.74 -50.04 -5.32
C VAL A 705 -32.17 -49.26 -4.14
N SER A 706 -32.91 -48.27 -3.63
CA SER A 706 -32.55 -47.55 -2.41
C SER A 706 -33.24 -48.16 -1.20
N SER A 707 -32.50 -48.28 -0.10
CA SER A 707 -33.01 -48.58 1.24
C SER A 707 -33.59 -47.35 1.95
N SER A 708 -33.33 -46.15 1.43
CA SER A 708 -33.89 -44.88 1.92
C SER A 708 -35.08 -44.44 1.05
N THR A 709 -36.22 -44.17 1.68
CA THR A 709 -37.40 -43.59 1.00
C THR A 709 -37.16 -42.16 0.52
N ALA A 710 -36.13 -41.48 1.03
CA ALA A 710 -35.74 -40.14 0.61
C ALA A 710 -34.98 -40.11 -0.73
N VAL A 711 -34.56 -41.26 -1.26
CA VAL A 711 -33.79 -41.37 -2.51
C VAL A 711 -34.54 -42.20 -3.55
N ASN A 712 -35.22 -41.53 -4.48
CA ASN A 712 -35.82 -42.18 -5.64
C ASN A 712 -34.75 -42.45 -6.71
N VAL A 713 -34.17 -43.66 -6.68
CA VAL A 713 -33.03 -44.04 -7.53
C VAL A 713 -33.34 -43.94 -9.02
N ASN A 714 -34.57 -44.25 -9.44
CA ASN A 714 -34.95 -44.20 -10.85
C ASN A 714 -34.97 -42.75 -11.39
N GLU A 715 -35.44 -41.80 -10.58
CA GLU A 715 -35.40 -40.37 -10.92
C GLU A 715 -33.98 -39.83 -10.88
N VAL A 716 -33.23 -40.17 -9.83
CA VAL A 716 -31.81 -39.78 -9.71
C VAL A 716 -31.02 -40.27 -10.92
N LEU A 717 -31.10 -41.54 -11.31
CA LEU A 717 -30.35 -42.09 -12.45
C LEU A 717 -30.70 -41.40 -13.77
N LYS A 718 -31.96 -40.98 -13.98
CA LYS A 718 -32.34 -40.19 -15.17
C LYS A 718 -31.62 -38.85 -15.17
N THR A 719 -31.57 -38.16 -14.02
CA THR A 719 -30.87 -36.88 -13.87
C THR A 719 -29.34 -37.05 -14.00
N LEU A 720 -28.75 -38.09 -13.41
CA LEU A 720 -27.31 -38.32 -13.51
C LEU A 720 -26.83 -38.57 -14.95
N LYS A 721 -27.65 -39.21 -15.78
CA LYS A 721 -27.36 -39.44 -17.21
C LYS A 721 -27.28 -38.14 -18.02
N THR A 722 -27.95 -37.07 -17.60
CA THR A 722 -27.91 -35.78 -18.31
C THR A 722 -26.76 -34.89 -17.86
N LEU A 723 -26.10 -35.22 -16.75
CA LEU A 723 -24.95 -34.47 -16.26
C LEU A 723 -23.67 -34.79 -17.05
N PRO A 724 -22.75 -33.82 -17.21
CA PRO A 724 -21.46 -34.06 -17.83
C PRO A 724 -20.59 -35.00 -16.99
N ASP A 725 -19.61 -35.63 -17.63
CA ASP A 725 -18.56 -36.37 -16.94
C ASP A 725 -17.77 -35.44 -16.03
N ILE A 726 -17.59 -35.80 -14.76
CA ILE A 726 -16.86 -34.96 -13.81
C ILE A 726 -15.35 -35.00 -14.03
N ALA A 727 -14.83 -36.01 -14.74
CA ALA A 727 -13.40 -36.16 -15.01
C ALA A 727 -12.82 -34.98 -15.79
N GLN A 728 -13.51 -34.50 -16.83
CA GLN A 728 -13.05 -33.38 -17.65
C GLN A 728 -13.07 -32.03 -16.91
N PRO A 729 -14.17 -31.60 -16.26
CA PRO A 729 -14.19 -30.42 -15.40
C PRO A 729 -13.16 -30.50 -14.28
N PHE A 730 -12.97 -31.67 -13.66
CA PHE A 730 -11.94 -31.87 -12.65
C PHE A 730 -10.53 -31.69 -13.22
N ASP A 731 -10.20 -32.36 -14.33
CA ASP A 731 -8.86 -32.29 -14.92
C ASP A 731 -8.53 -30.84 -15.34
N SER A 732 -9.51 -30.10 -15.87
CA SER A 732 -9.38 -28.68 -16.21
C SER A 732 -9.20 -27.78 -14.97
N ALA A 733 -10.05 -27.96 -13.95
CA ALA A 733 -9.97 -27.20 -12.71
C ALA A 733 -8.64 -27.48 -11.96
N PHE A 734 -8.21 -28.74 -11.90
CA PHE A 734 -6.96 -29.14 -11.29
C PHE A 734 -5.75 -28.61 -12.05
N SER A 735 -5.78 -28.64 -13.40
CA SER A 735 -4.70 -28.05 -14.21
C SER A 735 -4.56 -26.55 -13.95
N THR A 736 -5.67 -25.84 -13.81
CA THR A 736 -5.68 -24.41 -13.47
C THR A 736 -5.08 -24.19 -12.07
N PHE A 737 -5.58 -24.93 -11.07
CA PHE A 737 -5.06 -24.90 -9.71
C PHE A 737 -3.56 -25.21 -9.64
N ALA A 738 -3.09 -26.25 -10.34
CA ALA A 738 -1.68 -26.62 -10.41
C ALA A 738 -0.84 -25.48 -10.99
N THR A 739 -1.26 -24.92 -12.13
CA THR A 739 -0.57 -23.79 -12.78
C THR A 739 -0.49 -22.57 -11.84
N ASP A 740 -1.57 -22.29 -11.13
CA ASP A 740 -1.65 -21.18 -10.16
C ASP A 740 -0.71 -21.40 -8.96
N VAL A 741 -0.71 -22.60 -8.37
CA VAL A 741 0.20 -22.98 -7.27
C VAL A 741 1.65 -22.90 -7.72
N GLU A 742 1.97 -23.42 -8.91
CA GLU A 742 3.32 -23.35 -9.49
C GLU A 742 3.78 -21.91 -9.66
N LYS A 743 2.95 -21.07 -10.29
CA LYS A 743 3.25 -19.66 -10.53
C LYS A 743 3.52 -18.92 -9.22
N VAL A 744 2.60 -19.01 -8.25
CA VAL A 744 2.74 -18.32 -6.96
C VAL A 744 3.97 -18.81 -6.20
N THR A 745 4.20 -20.13 -6.16
CA THR A 745 5.35 -20.71 -5.46
C THR A 745 6.67 -20.26 -6.09
N LYS A 746 6.82 -20.33 -7.41
CA LYS A 746 8.05 -19.90 -8.10
C LYS A 746 8.33 -18.43 -7.84
N THR A 747 7.34 -17.58 -8.00
CA THR A 747 7.49 -16.13 -7.78
C THR A 747 7.83 -15.82 -6.32
N GLN A 748 7.26 -16.54 -5.35
CA GLN A 748 7.60 -16.40 -3.93
C GLN A 748 9.06 -16.78 -3.66
N ILE A 749 9.53 -17.94 -4.16
CA ILE A 749 10.92 -18.36 -3.97
C ILE A 749 11.90 -17.36 -4.62
N LYS A 750 11.60 -16.90 -5.83
CA LYS A 750 12.41 -15.86 -6.50
C LYS A 750 12.47 -14.58 -5.67
N HIS A 751 11.34 -14.14 -5.11
CA HIS A 751 11.28 -12.97 -4.25
C HIS A 751 12.13 -13.15 -2.97
N LEU A 752 11.97 -14.27 -2.27
CA LEU A 752 12.72 -14.58 -1.05
C LEU A 752 14.22 -14.62 -1.29
N ILE A 753 14.68 -15.30 -2.34
CA ILE A 753 16.13 -15.34 -2.67
C ILE A 753 16.64 -13.94 -3.01
N SER A 754 15.88 -13.14 -3.77
CA SER A 754 16.30 -11.78 -4.16
C SER A 754 16.45 -10.80 -3.00
N THR A 755 15.78 -11.07 -1.87
CA THR A 755 15.75 -10.20 -0.68
C THR A 755 16.70 -10.67 0.43
N LEU A 756 17.43 -11.77 0.22
CA LEU A 756 18.46 -12.23 1.15
C LEU A 756 19.65 -11.23 1.24
N PRO A 757 20.40 -11.24 2.36
CA PRO A 757 21.69 -10.56 2.45
C PRO A 757 22.64 -10.96 1.32
N LEU A 758 23.54 -10.05 0.94
CA LEU A 758 24.44 -10.25 -0.20
C LEU A 758 25.27 -11.54 -0.10
N GLU A 759 25.84 -11.83 1.08
CA GLU A 759 26.63 -13.06 1.28
C GLU A 759 25.82 -14.31 0.92
N ASP A 760 24.58 -14.40 1.42
CA ASP A 760 23.72 -15.56 1.21
C ASP A 760 23.26 -15.65 -0.26
N ARG A 761 22.97 -14.51 -0.91
CA ARG A 761 22.71 -14.45 -2.36
C ARG A 761 23.90 -14.99 -3.15
N GLN A 762 25.12 -14.54 -2.85
CA GLN A 762 26.31 -15.00 -3.55
C GLN A 762 26.57 -16.50 -3.31
N ASN A 763 26.27 -16.99 -2.11
CA ASN A 763 26.37 -18.42 -1.80
C ASN A 763 25.42 -19.25 -2.68
N LEU A 764 24.19 -18.77 -2.92
CA LEU A 764 23.23 -19.43 -3.80
C LEU A 764 23.56 -19.25 -5.29
N GLU A 765 24.14 -18.13 -5.69
CA GLU A 765 24.39 -17.79 -7.11
C GLU A 765 25.72 -18.32 -7.64
N TYR A 766 26.73 -18.45 -6.78
CA TYR A 766 28.08 -18.81 -7.18
C TYR A 766 28.57 -20.14 -6.62
N GLY A 767 28.01 -20.63 -5.51
CA GLY A 767 28.40 -21.92 -4.94
C GLY A 767 27.74 -23.11 -5.65
N LYS A 768 28.34 -24.30 -5.58
CA LYS A 768 27.75 -25.54 -6.07
C LYS A 768 26.47 -25.88 -5.31
N ILE A 769 25.33 -25.99 -6.00
CA ILE A 769 24.02 -26.22 -5.40
C ILE A 769 23.68 -27.71 -5.35
N THR A 770 23.13 -28.15 -4.22
CA THR A 770 22.39 -29.43 -4.10
C THR A 770 21.07 -29.16 -3.38
N VAL A 771 19.95 -29.42 -4.07
CA VAL A 771 18.60 -29.29 -3.50
C VAL A 771 18.15 -30.66 -2.99
N ALA A 772 17.69 -30.73 -1.75
CA ALA A 772 17.26 -31.98 -1.12
C ALA A 772 16.11 -31.77 -0.14
N LYS A 773 15.35 -32.83 0.13
CA LYS A 773 14.37 -32.89 1.22
C LYS A 773 14.85 -33.81 2.35
N GLU A 774 14.54 -33.42 3.58
CA GLU A 774 14.88 -34.18 4.79
C GLU A 774 13.73 -35.13 5.16
N MET A 775 14.04 -36.41 5.28
CA MET A 775 13.10 -37.49 5.56
C MET A 775 13.48 -38.22 6.85
N ASP A 776 12.49 -38.50 7.70
CA ASP A 776 12.61 -39.40 8.83
C ASP A 776 12.28 -40.83 8.41
N LEU A 777 13.16 -41.78 8.77
CA LEU A 777 13.01 -43.20 8.50
C LEU A 777 12.79 -43.96 9.81
N ALA A 778 11.56 -44.38 10.07
CA ALA A 778 11.23 -45.23 11.23
C ALA A 778 11.22 -46.72 10.83
N LYS A 779 11.98 -47.57 11.54
CA LYS A 779 11.94 -49.03 11.33
C LYS A 779 10.60 -49.59 11.83
N THR A 780 9.92 -50.35 10.99
CA THR A 780 8.74 -51.14 11.37
C THR A 780 9.12 -52.63 11.44
N ASN A 781 8.35 -53.44 12.16
CA ASN A 781 8.58 -54.90 12.25
C ASN A 781 8.49 -55.62 10.89
N THR A 782 8.02 -54.96 9.84
CA THR A 782 7.79 -55.50 8.49
C THR A 782 8.92 -55.20 7.48
N GLN A 783 10.13 -54.89 7.95
CA GLN A 783 11.35 -54.60 7.14
C GLN A 783 11.27 -53.40 6.17
N GLN A 784 10.13 -52.73 6.00
CA GLN A 784 10.02 -51.48 5.24
C GLN A 784 10.05 -50.25 6.17
N PRO A 785 10.97 -49.29 5.99
CA PRO A 785 10.98 -48.07 6.78
C PRO A 785 9.76 -47.21 6.46
N ARG A 786 9.03 -46.78 7.49
CA ARG A 786 7.99 -45.76 7.34
C ARG A 786 8.70 -44.43 7.12
N ARG A 787 8.51 -43.84 5.94
CA ARG A 787 9.08 -42.56 5.54
C ARG A 787 8.10 -41.43 5.87
N SER A 788 8.57 -40.38 6.53
CA SER A 788 7.81 -39.14 6.74
C SER A 788 8.71 -37.93 6.54
N ARG A 789 8.15 -36.78 6.17
CA ARG A 789 8.92 -35.53 6.16
C ARG A 789 9.29 -35.16 7.59
N THR A 790 10.51 -34.70 7.78
CA THR A 790 10.94 -34.09 9.05
C THR A 790 10.29 -32.71 9.25
N ALA A 791 10.09 -31.96 8.16
CA ALA A 791 9.39 -30.68 8.17
C ALA A 791 8.55 -30.49 6.89
N GLU A 792 7.24 -30.35 7.05
CA GLU A 792 6.33 -30.01 5.95
C GLU A 792 6.73 -28.67 5.32
N GLY A 793 6.54 -28.51 4.01
CA GLY A 793 6.83 -27.23 3.34
C GLY A 793 8.30 -26.94 3.08
N SER A 794 9.21 -27.73 3.64
CA SER A 794 10.63 -27.38 3.78
C SER A 794 11.51 -28.14 2.81
N VAL A 795 12.39 -27.42 2.11
CA VAL A 795 13.41 -27.94 1.20
C VAL A 795 14.75 -27.36 1.59
N LEU A 796 15.79 -28.19 1.59
CA LEU A 796 17.16 -27.80 1.89
C LEU A 796 17.92 -27.49 0.60
N VAL A 797 18.64 -26.38 0.59
CA VAL A 797 19.59 -26.00 -0.45
C VAL A 797 20.97 -25.97 0.18
N LYS A 798 21.76 -27.00 -0.09
CA LYS A 798 23.18 -27.03 0.25
C LYS A 798 23.95 -26.29 -0.83
N THR A 799 24.87 -25.43 -0.41
CA THR A 799 25.81 -24.76 -1.30
C THR A 799 27.24 -24.90 -0.81
N GLN A 800 28.17 -25.09 -1.74
CA GLN A 800 29.60 -25.08 -1.48
C GLN A 800 30.25 -23.98 -2.31
N ARG A 801 30.85 -22.98 -1.65
CA ARG A 801 31.53 -21.86 -2.29
C ARG A 801 32.90 -21.65 -1.64
N ASN A 802 33.96 -21.62 -2.44
CA ASN A 802 35.35 -21.46 -1.98
C ASN A 802 35.73 -22.45 -0.87
N GLY A 803 35.26 -23.69 -0.98
CA GLY A 803 35.47 -24.74 0.04
C GLY A 803 34.64 -24.59 1.33
N GLN A 804 33.82 -23.55 1.46
CA GLN A 804 32.90 -23.39 2.59
C GLN A 804 31.51 -23.92 2.24
N VAL A 805 30.93 -24.70 3.15
CA VAL A 805 29.60 -25.27 2.98
C VAL A 805 28.58 -24.49 3.79
N HIS A 806 27.47 -24.13 3.15
CA HIS A 806 26.31 -23.49 3.77
C HIS A 806 25.05 -24.23 3.39
N THR A 807 24.10 -24.33 4.32
CA THR A 807 22.81 -24.97 4.09
C THR A 807 21.71 -23.97 4.39
N TYR A 808 20.77 -23.84 3.47
CA TYR A 808 19.57 -23.01 3.63
C TYR A 808 18.35 -23.91 3.65
N GLU A 809 17.42 -23.67 4.57
CA GLU A 809 16.09 -24.25 4.55
C GLU A 809 15.13 -23.21 3.99
N ILE A 810 14.46 -23.59 2.91
CA ILE A 810 13.43 -22.79 2.27
C ILE A 810 12.08 -23.40 2.66
N ASN A 811 11.31 -22.66 3.45
CA ASN A 811 9.97 -23.07 3.87
C ASN A 811 8.91 -22.27 3.11
N ARG A 812 8.31 -22.90 2.08
CA ARG A 812 7.31 -22.26 1.23
C ARG A 812 6.01 -21.90 1.98
N LEU A 813 5.68 -22.64 3.03
CA LEU A 813 4.44 -22.45 3.79
C LEU A 813 4.53 -21.27 4.75
N LYS A 814 5.73 -21.04 5.30
CA LYS A 814 6.03 -19.87 6.13
C LYS A 814 6.50 -18.66 5.31
N GLY A 815 6.91 -18.87 4.06
CA GLY A 815 7.48 -17.82 3.22
C GLY A 815 8.83 -17.34 3.76
N GLU A 816 9.68 -18.26 4.23
CA GLU A 816 10.94 -17.92 4.90
C GLU A 816 12.11 -18.73 4.35
N ILE A 817 13.29 -18.13 4.37
CA ILE A 817 14.57 -18.80 4.12
C ILE A 817 15.43 -18.62 5.37
N ILE A 818 15.87 -19.73 5.97
CA ILE A 818 16.75 -19.72 7.15
C ILE A 818 18.06 -20.45 6.86
N ARG A 819 19.17 -19.90 7.35
CA ARG A 819 20.48 -20.56 7.26
C ARG A 819 20.61 -21.60 8.39
N ARG A 820 20.70 -22.87 8.03
CA ARG A 820 20.83 -24.01 8.94
C ARG A 820 22.30 -24.29 9.28
N ARG A 821 22.79 -23.62 10.32
CA ARG A 821 24.18 -23.76 10.80
C ARG A 821 24.47 -25.10 11.47
N ASP A 822 23.42 -25.82 11.86
CA ASP A 822 23.47 -27.13 12.52
C ASP A 822 23.74 -28.30 11.57
N LEU A 823 23.41 -28.16 10.27
CA LEU A 823 23.48 -29.27 9.32
C LEU A 823 24.85 -29.47 8.65
N GLY A 824 25.68 -28.42 8.58
CA GLY A 824 27.00 -28.47 7.93
C GLY A 824 26.96 -29.06 6.51
N ASP A 825 27.96 -29.86 6.15
CA ASP A 825 27.99 -30.67 4.92
C ASP A 825 27.29 -32.02 5.14
N PHE A 826 25.97 -32.02 5.07
CA PHE A 826 25.20 -33.26 5.22
C PHE A 826 25.41 -34.18 4.00
N PRO A 827 25.60 -35.51 4.23
CA PRO A 827 25.68 -36.47 3.14
C PRO A 827 24.30 -36.67 2.50
N THR A 828 24.26 -36.79 1.18
CA THR A 828 23.05 -37.14 0.42
C THR A 828 22.84 -38.67 0.42
N GLY A 829 21.59 -39.14 0.53
CA GLY A 829 21.25 -40.56 0.61
C GLY A 829 20.87 -41.03 2.02
N GLU A 830 20.78 -42.36 2.19
CA GLU A 830 20.43 -42.99 3.48
C GLU A 830 21.67 -43.08 4.38
N ARG A 831 21.54 -42.61 5.63
CA ARG A 831 22.62 -42.71 6.63
C ARG A 831 22.25 -43.80 7.64
N ASP A 832 22.99 -44.90 7.67
CA ASP A 832 22.81 -45.92 8.70
C ASP A 832 23.48 -45.44 10.00
N LEU A 833 22.72 -44.72 10.83
CA LEU A 833 23.12 -44.38 12.19
C LEU A 833 22.86 -45.60 13.07
N GLY A 834 23.79 -46.56 13.05
CA GLY A 834 23.68 -47.83 13.75
C GLY A 834 23.03 -47.71 15.14
N GLY A 835 21.80 -48.22 15.27
CA GLY A 835 20.98 -48.13 16.47
C GLY A 835 19.49 -48.39 16.23
N ARG A 836 18.71 -48.54 17.30
CA ARG A 836 17.24 -48.76 17.28
C ARG A 836 16.42 -47.46 17.14
N HIS A 837 17.01 -46.36 16.67
CA HIS A 837 16.35 -45.05 16.58
C HIS A 837 16.22 -44.57 15.13
N ALA A 838 15.26 -43.66 14.88
CA ALA A 838 14.97 -43.12 13.56
C ALA A 838 16.22 -42.50 12.93
N TYR A 839 16.51 -42.84 11.67
CA TYR A 839 17.64 -42.30 10.92
C TYR A 839 17.13 -41.33 9.84
N LYS A 840 17.92 -40.29 9.56
CA LYS A 840 17.55 -39.25 8.59
C LYS A 840 18.10 -39.58 7.21
N ALA A 841 17.30 -39.31 6.17
CA ALA A 841 17.74 -39.37 4.78
C ALA A 841 17.56 -38.02 4.09
N PHE A 842 18.52 -37.68 3.22
CA PHE A 842 18.49 -36.47 2.41
C PHE A 842 18.31 -36.87 0.94
N GLU A 843 17.09 -36.76 0.44
CA GLU A 843 16.73 -37.15 -0.93
C GLU A 843 16.92 -35.96 -1.87
N ILE A 844 17.76 -36.11 -2.90
CA ILE A 844 18.04 -35.05 -3.88
C ILE A 844 16.81 -34.80 -4.75
N ILE A 845 16.51 -33.52 -4.99
CA ILE A 845 15.44 -33.08 -5.89
C ILE A 845 16.09 -32.46 -7.13
N THR A 846 15.83 -33.04 -8.30
CA THR A 846 16.32 -32.52 -9.59
C THR A 846 15.14 -32.00 -10.41
N PRO A 847 15.06 -30.71 -10.75
CA PRO A 847 13.95 -30.14 -11.52
C PRO A 847 13.91 -30.70 -12.96
N ASP A 848 12.73 -30.63 -13.58
CA ASP A 848 12.51 -31.11 -14.96
C ASP A 848 12.76 -30.03 -16.03
N GLY A 849 13.14 -28.80 -15.63
CA GLY A 849 13.38 -27.67 -16.53
C GLY A 849 14.63 -27.82 -17.41
N ALA A 850 14.65 -27.09 -18.53
CA ALA A 850 15.83 -26.98 -19.37
C ALA A 850 16.74 -25.85 -18.86
N TYR A 851 17.93 -26.21 -18.39
CA TYR A 851 18.94 -25.27 -17.90
C TYR A 851 20.27 -25.47 -18.61
N THR A 852 21.08 -24.42 -18.61
CA THR A 852 22.46 -24.45 -19.08
C THR A 852 23.25 -25.55 -18.36
N PRO A 853 24.04 -26.37 -19.08
CA PRO A 853 24.89 -27.38 -18.47
C PRO A 853 25.76 -26.77 -17.35
N GLY A 854 25.78 -27.42 -16.19
CA GLY A 854 26.49 -26.94 -15.01
C GLY A 854 25.81 -25.78 -14.26
N VAL A 855 24.50 -25.55 -14.45
CA VAL A 855 23.74 -24.53 -13.69
C VAL A 855 23.90 -24.68 -12.17
N SER A 856 24.04 -25.91 -11.68
CA SER A 856 24.24 -26.24 -10.26
C SER A 856 25.71 -26.32 -9.84
N ASP A 857 26.67 -26.19 -10.76
CA ASP A 857 28.09 -26.25 -10.43
C ASP A 857 28.60 -24.95 -9.79
N GLU A 858 29.78 -25.02 -9.17
CA GLU A 858 30.43 -23.85 -8.59
C GLU A 858 30.97 -22.91 -9.70
N ARG A 859 30.76 -21.60 -9.54
CA ARG A 859 31.24 -20.56 -10.46
C ARG A 859 32.44 -19.84 -9.85
N ASN A 860 33.61 -20.46 -9.92
CA ASN A 860 34.85 -19.98 -9.30
C ASN A 860 35.34 -18.61 -9.81
N ALA A 861 34.98 -18.21 -11.04
CA ALA A 861 35.39 -16.94 -11.64
C ALA A 861 34.34 -15.81 -11.49
N ALA A 862 33.17 -16.08 -10.92
CA ALA A 862 32.11 -15.09 -10.80
C ALA A 862 32.39 -14.12 -9.65
N THR A 863 32.45 -12.83 -9.98
CA THR A 863 32.64 -11.74 -9.01
C THR A 863 31.50 -10.74 -9.15
N GLY A 864 31.17 -10.04 -8.05
CA GLY A 864 30.11 -9.03 -8.04
C GLY A 864 28.78 -9.51 -7.44
N ILE A 865 27.70 -8.89 -7.88
CA ILE A 865 26.33 -9.12 -7.38
C ILE A 865 25.53 -9.69 -8.54
N ALA A 866 24.92 -10.85 -8.35
CA ALA A 866 24.05 -11.43 -9.36
C ALA A 866 22.64 -10.82 -9.28
N ASN A 867 21.96 -10.69 -10.41
CA ASN A 867 20.53 -10.36 -10.45
C ASN A 867 19.70 -11.60 -10.03
N SER A 868 19.64 -11.85 -8.73
CA SER A 868 19.11 -13.10 -8.18
C SER A 868 17.63 -13.34 -8.50
N PHE A 869 16.81 -12.30 -8.64
CA PHE A 869 15.40 -12.48 -8.95
C PHE A 869 15.19 -13.13 -10.34
N SER A 870 16.01 -12.74 -11.32
CA SER A 870 15.88 -13.20 -12.71
C SER A 870 16.93 -14.24 -13.11
N SER A 871 17.72 -14.74 -12.16
CA SER A 871 18.79 -15.68 -12.45
C SER A 871 18.25 -17.07 -12.79
N GLU A 872 18.94 -17.75 -13.71
CA GLU A 872 18.65 -19.15 -14.07
C GLU A 872 18.82 -20.10 -12.88
N ARG A 873 19.75 -19.80 -11.95
CA ARG A 873 19.96 -20.60 -10.73
C ARG A 873 18.80 -20.49 -9.75
N THR A 874 18.25 -19.29 -9.58
CA THR A 874 17.04 -19.10 -8.77
C THR A 874 15.86 -19.82 -9.40
N ALA A 875 15.72 -19.78 -10.73
CA ALA A 875 14.69 -20.57 -11.43
C ALA A 875 14.88 -22.08 -11.20
N PHE A 876 16.11 -22.59 -11.28
CA PHE A 876 16.45 -23.99 -10.96
C PHE A 876 16.02 -24.39 -9.54
N ILE A 877 16.33 -23.56 -8.54
CA ILE A 877 15.93 -23.81 -7.14
C ILE A 877 14.40 -23.79 -7.01
N ALA A 878 13.74 -22.80 -7.61
CA ALA A 878 12.29 -22.64 -7.55
C ALA A 878 11.55 -23.84 -8.20
N ASP A 879 12.04 -24.31 -9.35
CA ASP A 879 11.48 -25.47 -10.05
C ASP A 879 11.73 -26.77 -9.28
N ALA A 880 12.86 -26.90 -8.59
CA ALA A 880 13.10 -28.04 -7.71
C ALA A 880 12.09 -28.07 -6.54
N ILE A 881 11.78 -26.91 -5.95
CA ILE A 881 10.75 -26.79 -4.91
C ILE A 881 9.35 -27.08 -5.45
N VAL A 882 9.03 -26.65 -6.68
CA VAL A 882 7.77 -27.00 -7.33
C VAL A 882 7.67 -28.51 -7.56
N LYS A 883 8.75 -29.17 -7.99
CA LYS A 883 8.77 -30.63 -8.15
C LYS A 883 8.52 -31.36 -6.84
N ASP A 884 9.02 -30.84 -5.73
CA ASP A 884 8.80 -31.36 -4.38
C ASP A 884 7.33 -31.28 -3.91
N LEU A 885 6.48 -30.46 -4.55
CA LEU A 885 5.03 -30.43 -4.30
C LEU A 885 4.32 -31.71 -4.74
N ASP A 886 4.89 -32.42 -5.72
CA ASP A 886 4.32 -33.63 -6.34
C ASP A 886 2.84 -33.45 -6.74
N LEU A 887 2.58 -32.42 -7.56
CA LEU A 887 1.26 -32.11 -8.10
C LEU A 887 0.61 -33.31 -8.82
N PRO A 888 1.34 -34.22 -9.50
CA PRO A 888 0.76 -35.46 -10.02
C PRO A 888 0.22 -36.39 -8.93
N ALA A 889 0.96 -36.62 -7.83
CA ALA A 889 0.44 -37.39 -6.71
C ALA A 889 -0.75 -36.71 -6.05
N LEU A 890 -0.72 -35.38 -5.91
CA LEU A 890 -1.87 -34.60 -5.46
C LEU A 890 -3.08 -34.80 -6.35
N LYS A 891 -2.92 -34.76 -7.68
CA LYS A 891 -4.01 -34.98 -8.64
C LYS A 891 -4.66 -36.33 -8.41
N LYS A 892 -3.84 -37.37 -8.21
CA LYS A 892 -4.32 -38.74 -7.92
C LYS A 892 -5.12 -38.79 -6.62
N GLN A 893 -4.67 -38.10 -5.57
CA GLN A 893 -5.42 -38.02 -4.30
C GLN A 893 -6.71 -37.20 -4.42
N ALA A 894 -6.67 -36.08 -5.15
CA ALA A 894 -7.81 -35.17 -5.35
C ALA A 894 -8.92 -35.77 -6.23
N LYS A 895 -8.58 -36.78 -7.05
CA LYS A 895 -9.58 -37.62 -7.72
C LYS A 895 -10.45 -38.42 -6.73
N GLY A 896 -9.98 -38.60 -5.50
CA GLY A 896 -10.65 -39.39 -4.48
C GLY A 896 -10.68 -40.88 -4.82
N LEU A 897 -11.10 -41.70 -3.87
CA LEU A 897 -11.51 -43.08 -4.13
C LEU A 897 -13.03 -43.13 -3.94
N THR A 898 -13.76 -43.64 -4.92
CA THR A 898 -15.19 -43.92 -4.73
C THR A 898 -15.35 -45.20 -3.90
N THR A 899 -16.58 -45.51 -3.47
CA THR A 899 -16.87 -46.84 -2.87
C THR A 899 -16.52 -47.99 -3.82
N PHE A 900 -16.38 -47.73 -5.13
CA PHE A 900 -15.91 -48.69 -6.12
C PHE A 900 -14.39 -48.93 -6.10
N ASP A 901 -13.61 -48.07 -5.47
CA ASP A 901 -12.14 -48.11 -5.46
C ASP A 901 -11.53 -48.44 -4.08
N THR A 902 -12.35 -48.64 -3.04
CA THR A 902 -11.90 -48.74 -1.63
C THR A 902 -12.00 -50.15 -1.04
N GLU A 903 -10.95 -50.96 -1.20
CA GLU A 903 -10.59 -52.07 -0.28
C GLU A 903 -9.39 -51.73 0.63
N ARG A 904 -9.12 -50.45 0.95
CA ARG A 904 -8.21 -50.04 2.05
C ARG A 904 -8.62 -48.72 2.73
N PRO A 905 -8.40 -48.55 4.05
CA PRO A 905 -8.88 -47.39 4.81
C PRO A 905 -7.85 -46.24 4.82
N THR A 906 -8.05 -45.18 4.04
CA THR A 906 -7.36 -43.89 4.23
C THR A 906 -8.18 -42.74 3.62
N HIS A 907 -9.15 -42.17 4.35
CA HIS A 907 -10.01 -41.07 3.85
C HIS A 907 -9.68 -39.68 4.44
N GLU A 908 -8.68 -39.58 5.32
CA GLU A 908 -8.33 -38.29 5.98
C GLU A 908 -7.02 -37.66 5.49
N ALA A 909 -6.14 -38.42 4.83
CA ALA A 909 -4.80 -37.93 4.46
C ALA A 909 -4.79 -36.90 3.31
N GLY A 910 -5.76 -36.95 2.38
CA GLY A 910 -5.75 -36.13 1.17
C GLY A 910 -6.10 -34.66 1.39
N VAL A 911 -6.90 -34.32 2.41
CA VAL A 911 -7.35 -32.93 2.64
C VAL A 911 -6.27 -32.11 3.34
N GLU A 912 -5.60 -32.65 4.36
CA GLU A 912 -4.49 -31.96 5.05
C GLU A 912 -3.24 -31.84 4.16
N PHE A 913 -2.91 -32.86 3.36
CA PHE A 913 -1.84 -32.76 2.36
C PHE A 913 -2.08 -31.62 1.36
N ALA A 914 -3.33 -31.49 0.90
CA ALA A 914 -3.70 -30.50 -0.09
C ALA A 914 -3.82 -29.07 0.48
N LEU A 915 -4.13 -28.95 1.78
CA LEU A 915 -4.06 -27.69 2.53
C LEU A 915 -2.60 -27.24 2.78
N ASN A 916 -1.65 -28.17 2.92
CA ASN A 916 -0.20 -27.90 3.07
C ASN A 916 0.51 -27.54 1.75
N LEU A 917 -0.24 -27.21 0.70
CA LEU A 917 0.29 -26.72 -0.57
C LEU A 917 0.09 -25.22 -0.78
N ILE A 918 -0.81 -24.61 -0.01
CA ILE A 918 -1.09 -23.17 -0.11
C ILE A 918 -0.02 -22.42 0.69
N PRO A 919 0.87 -21.64 0.04
CA PRO A 919 1.80 -20.78 0.75
C PRO A 919 1.05 -19.86 1.72
N LEU A 920 1.58 -19.71 2.94
CA LEU A 920 1.03 -18.83 3.98
C LEU A 920 -0.42 -19.15 4.40
N ARG A 921 -0.83 -20.43 4.31
CA ARG A 921 -2.13 -20.93 4.81
C ARG A 921 -2.47 -20.43 6.21
N SER A 922 -1.51 -20.43 7.14
CA SER A 922 -1.75 -20.03 8.53
C SER A 922 -2.25 -18.59 8.64
N SER A 923 -1.69 -17.67 7.86
CA SER A 923 -2.11 -16.26 7.83
C SER A 923 -3.50 -16.10 7.20
N ILE A 924 -3.79 -16.81 6.10
CA ILE A 924 -5.12 -16.79 5.44
C ILE A 924 -6.22 -17.30 6.39
N VAL A 925 -5.95 -18.39 7.12
CA VAL A 925 -6.90 -18.98 8.08
C VAL A 925 -7.13 -18.07 9.29
N LYS A 926 -6.11 -17.31 9.76
CA LYS A 926 -6.26 -16.30 10.82
C LYS A 926 -7.19 -15.16 10.39
N PHE A 927 -7.07 -14.68 9.15
CA PHE A 927 -7.99 -13.68 8.57
C PHE A 927 -9.43 -14.19 8.47
N GLN A 928 -9.64 -15.44 8.06
CA GLN A 928 -10.96 -16.05 7.99
C GLN A 928 -11.63 -16.23 9.37
N LYS A 929 -10.85 -16.34 10.45
CA LYS A 929 -11.34 -16.52 11.82
C LYS A 929 -11.69 -15.22 12.55
N GLY A 930 -11.54 -14.05 11.90
CA GLY A 930 -11.94 -12.76 12.47
C GLY A 930 -10.98 -12.20 13.52
N ASP A 931 -9.77 -12.75 13.63
CA ASP A 931 -8.70 -12.20 14.47
C ASP A 931 -8.06 -10.99 13.78
N LEU A 932 -8.75 -9.85 13.87
CA LEU A 932 -8.38 -8.62 13.20
C LEU A 932 -7.17 -7.91 13.85
N ALA A 933 -6.81 -8.22 15.09
CA ALA A 933 -5.71 -7.54 15.80
C ALA A 933 -4.34 -8.15 15.46
N GLU A 934 -4.25 -9.48 15.35
CA GLU A 934 -3.09 -10.14 14.74
C GLU A 934 -3.11 -10.01 13.21
N GLY A 935 -4.29 -10.07 12.59
CA GLY A 935 -4.46 -9.89 11.15
C GLY A 935 -4.09 -8.49 10.65
N LEU A 936 -4.33 -7.39 11.38
CA LEU A 936 -3.98 -6.05 10.90
C LEU A 936 -2.47 -5.80 10.81
N ASN A 937 -1.66 -6.46 11.65
CA ASN A 937 -0.21 -6.38 11.57
C ASN A 937 0.31 -7.09 10.31
N ASP A 938 -0.43 -8.11 9.85
CA ASP A 938 -0.18 -8.87 8.62
C ASP A 938 -0.89 -8.29 7.37
N LEU A 939 -1.93 -7.44 7.51
CA LEU A 939 -2.75 -6.94 6.39
C LEU A 939 -2.12 -5.73 5.67
N GLY A 940 -1.11 -5.09 6.26
CA GLY A 940 -0.48 -3.90 5.69
C GLY A 940 0.25 -4.16 4.35
N MET A 941 0.62 -5.41 4.07
CA MET A 941 1.43 -5.82 2.91
C MET A 941 0.96 -7.20 2.43
N ASP A 942 0.83 -7.42 1.12
CA ASP A 942 0.72 -8.78 0.59
C ASP A 942 2.06 -9.55 0.74
N ILE A 943 2.07 -10.84 0.43
CA ILE A 943 3.23 -11.76 0.50
C ILE A 943 4.44 -11.22 -0.28
N PHE A 944 4.18 -10.33 -1.24
CA PHE A 944 5.15 -9.73 -2.12
C PHE A 944 5.38 -8.26 -1.78
N GLY A 945 4.99 -7.76 -0.61
CA GLY A 945 5.30 -6.41 -0.17
C GLY A 945 4.46 -5.29 -0.82
N PHE A 946 3.35 -5.59 -1.49
CA PHE A 946 2.43 -4.58 -1.99
C PHE A 946 1.40 -4.18 -0.93
N LEU A 947 1.22 -2.87 -0.72
CA LEU A 947 0.29 -2.35 0.29
C LEU A 947 -1.18 -2.62 -0.04
N ILE A 948 -1.93 -3.13 0.95
CA ILE A 948 -3.40 -3.14 0.94
C ILE A 948 -3.87 -1.90 1.71
N GLY A 949 -4.14 -0.80 0.99
CA GLY A 949 -4.67 0.39 1.63
C GLY A 949 -6.15 0.19 1.98
N VAL A 950 -6.42 0.04 3.26
CA VAL A 950 -7.75 0.29 3.81
C VAL A 950 -7.95 1.80 3.84
N GLY A 951 -8.48 2.35 2.73
CA GLY A 951 -9.09 3.68 2.75
C GLY A 951 -10.23 3.69 3.76
N THR A 952 -10.31 4.73 4.58
CA THR A 952 -11.31 4.92 5.63
C THR A 952 -12.74 5.07 5.06
N ALA A 953 -13.35 3.96 4.65
CA ALA A 953 -14.76 3.85 4.26
C ALA A 953 -15.44 2.61 4.88
N ALA A 954 -14.95 2.08 6.01
CA ALA A 954 -15.50 0.88 6.64
C ALA A 954 -16.38 1.12 7.88
N LYS A 955 -16.69 2.38 8.25
CA LYS A 955 -17.46 2.69 9.47
C LYS A 955 -18.94 3.08 9.25
N ALA A 956 -19.54 2.77 8.10
CA ALA A 956 -20.98 2.85 7.89
C ALA A 956 -21.48 1.72 6.97
N GLY A 957 -22.04 0.65 7.53
CA GLY A 957 -22.70 -0.42 6.76
C GLY A 957 -22.75 -1.80 7.42
N LYS A 958 -23.41 -1.92 8.58
CA LYS A 958 -23.45 -3.15 9.39
C LYS A 958 -24.50 -4.19 8.94
N ALA A 959 -24.73 -4.40 7.63
CA ALA A 959 -25.86 -5.25 7.18
C ALA A 959 -25.68 -6.00 5.82
N ALA A 960 -24.52 -6.59 5.52
CA ALA A 960 -24.36 -7.43 4.31
C ALA A 960 -23.39 -8.63 4.48
N MET A 961 -23.38 -9.29 5.65
CA MET A 961 -22.52 -10.45 5.93
C MET A 961 -23.28 -11.67 6.45
N THR A 962 -24.26 -12.16 5.68
CA THR A 962 -24.87 -13.47 5.92
C THR A 962 -25.20 -14.14 4.59
N GLY A 963 -24.42 -15.16 4.19
CA GLY A 963 -24.80 -16.12 3.15
C GLY A 963 -23.73 -16.45 2.08
N ALA A 964 -23.12 -17.63 2.21
CA ALA A 964 -22.46 -18.51 1.22
C ALA A 964 -21.37 -17.97 0.23
N SER A 965 -20.26 -18.74 0.17
CA SER A 965 -19.06 -18.67 -0.68
C SER A 965 -17.89 -17.78 -0.19
N ALA A 966 -16.95 -18.41 0.51
CA ALA A 966 -15.75 -17.78 1.07
C ALA A 966 -14.58 -17.58 0.07
N LEU A 967 -14.81 -17.71 -1.24
CA LEU A 967 -13.73 -17.60 -2.24
C LEU A 967 -14.04 -16.69 -3.46
N GLY A 968 -15.21 -16.06 -3.51
CA GLY A 968 -15.63 -15.22 -4.65
C GLY A 968 -15.44 -13.70 -4.48
N LYS A 969 -14.91 -13.22 -3.35
CA LYS A 969 -14.88 -11.77 -3.00
C LYS A 969 -13.47 -11.19 -2.76
N ALA A 970 -12.43 -11.79 -3.31
CA ALA A 970 -11.09 -11.17 -3.36
C ALA A 970 -10.90 -10.20 -4.55
N ALA A 971 -11.81 -10.21 -5.53
CA ALA A 971 -11.61 -9.55 -6.83
C ALA A 971 -11.83 -8.01 -6.88
N GLN A 972 -11.95 -7.31 -5.74
CA GLN A 972 -12.09 -5.84 -5.72
C GLN A 972 -10.99 -5.10 -4.94
N VAL A 973 -9.82 -5.72 -4.76
CA VAL A 973 -8.74 -5.15 -3.94
C VAL A 973 -7.46 -4.96 -4.76
N ALA A 974 -7.52 -4.09 -5.78
CA ALA A 974 -6.38 -3.77 -6.66
C ALA A 974 -6.14 -2.26 -6.85
N LYS A 975 -6.73 -1.38 -6.03
CA LYS A 975 -6.65 0.08 -6.27
C LYS A 975 -5.29 0.73 -5.98
N ILE A 976 -4.43 0.14 -5.14
CA ILE A 976 -3.11 0.74 -4.85
C ILE A 976 -2.08 0.42 -5.94
N ILE A 977 -2.18 -0.75 -6.57
CA ILE A 977 -1.29 -1.13 -7.67
C ILE A 977 -1.88 -0.73 -9.05
N GLY A 978 -3.19 -0.47 -9.15
CA GLY A 978 -3.83 0.06 -10.37
C GLY A 978 -3.20 1.34 -10.93
N ARG A 979 -2.40 2.08 -10.14
CA ARG A 979 -1.64 3.24 -10.60
C ARG A 979 -0.37 2.96 -11.38
N THR A 980 0.10 1.73 -11.41
CA THR A 980 1.26 1.34 -12.23
C THR A 980 0.85 0.91 -13.65
N ALA A 981 -0.45 0.95 -13.98
CA ALA A 981 -0.94 0.69 -15.33
C ALA A 981 -1.28 1.98 -16.11
N ILE A 982 -1.19 3.16 -15.50
CA ILE A 982 -1.44 4.45 -16.15
C ILE A 982 -0.17 5.29 -16.10
N GLY A 983 0.64 5.17 -17.16
CA GLY A 983 1.52 6.25 -17.64
C GLY A 983 2.83 6.56 -16.90
N SER A 984 3.08 6.10 -15.68
CA SER A 984 4.32 6.43 -14.94
C SER A 984 5.53 5.54 -15.27
N LEU A 985 5.36 4.53 -16.14
CA LEU A 985 6.44 3.66 -16.64
C LEU A 985 6.83 3.95 -18.10
N ASN A 986 6.54 5.15 -18.62
CA ASN A 986 7.23 5.65 -19.82
C ASN A 986 7.73 7.09 -19.63
N PRO A 987 8.87 7.28 -18.97
CA PRO A 987 9.42 8.61 -18.68
C PRO A 987 10.18 9.27 -19.83
N VAL A 988 10.03 8.85 -21.09
CA VAL A 988 10.59 9.55 -22.26
C VAL A 988 9.47 10.23 -23.07
N SER A 989 8.79 11.19 -22.45
CA SER A 989 7.98 12.19 -23.17
C SER A 989 7.68 13.47 -22.36
N GLY A 990 7.76 13.44 -21.04
CA GLY A 990 7.58 14.65 -20.22
C GLY A 990 8.91 15.35 -20.02
N ILE A 991 9.19 16.42 -20.77
CA ILE A 991 9.32 17.84 -20.33
C ILE A 991 9.44 18.76 -21.58
N ASP A 992 10.01 18.25 -22.68
CA ASP A 992 10.27 19.04 -23.90
C ASP A 992 9.04 19.25 -24.82
N ASP A 993 7.99 18.43 -24.68
CA ASP A 993 6.78 18.50 -25.51
C ASP A 993 5.67 19.39 -24.92
N LEU A 994 5.72 19.72 -23.63
CA LEU A 994 4.66 20.54 -23.01
C LEU A 994 4.75 22.02 -23.42
N ALA A 995 5.95 22.52 -23.74
CA ALA A 995 6.16 23.90 -24.16
C ALA A 995 6.12 24.10 -25.69
N ARG A 996 6.49 23.09 -26.49
CA ARG A 996 6.44 23.15 -27.97
C ARG A 996 5.15 22.63 -28.58
N GLY A 997 4.39 21.80 -27.86
CA GLY A 997 3.15 21.18 -28.36
C GLY A 997 1.94 22.10 -28.49
N VAL A 998 1.94 23.26 -27.83
CA VAL A 998 0.72 24.10 -27.74
C VAL A 998 0.54 25.05 -28.95
N TRP A 999 1.60 25.42 -29.68
CA TRP A 999 1.47 26.42 -30.77
C TRP A 999 1.95 26.00 -32.16
N ALA A 1000 2.75 24.92 -32.28
CA ALA A 1000 3.07 24.30 -33.60
C ALA A 1000 2.46 22.90 -33.78
N GLY A 1001 1.91 22.31 -32.71
CA GLY A 1001 1.24 20.99 -32.70
C GLY A 1001 -0.21 20.99 -33.21
N ALA A 1002 -0.80 22.17 -33.49
CA ALA A 1002 -2.16 22.29 -34.01
C ALA A 1002 -2.29 22.04 -35.52
N ARG A 1003 -1.18 21.92 -36.27
CA ARG A 1003 -1.22 21.66 -37.74
C ARG A 1003 -0.29 20.57 -38.26
N LYS A 1004 0.53 19.94 -37.42
CA LYS A 1004 1.38 18.79 -37.80
C LYS A 1004 1.27 17.58 -36.86
N MET A 1005 0.16 17.46 -36.13
CA MET A 1005 -0.34 16.21 -35.54
C MET A 1005 -1.53 15.66 -36.35
N ALA A 1006 -1.32 15.48 -37.65
CA ALA A 1006 -2.30 14.91 -38.58
C ALA A 1006 -1.78 13.65 -39.31
N GLY A 1007 -0.60 13.11 -38.93
CA GLY A 1007 0.10 12.10 -39.74
C GLY A 1007 0.43 10.75 -39.09
N ALA A 1008 0.30 10.55 -37.77
CA ALA A 1008 0.77 9.30 -37.14
C ALA A 1008 -0.09 8.77 -35.96
N VAL A 1009 -1.31 9.30 -35.78
CA VAL A 1009 -2.31 8.78 -34.82
C VAL A 1009 -3.67 8.54 -35.52
N HIS A 1010 -3.69 8.43 -36.86
CA HIS A 1010 -4.91 8.62 -37.64
C HIS A 1010 -5.47 7.40 -38.41
N GLU A 1011 -5.06 6.15 -38.13
CA GLU A 1011 -5.57 4.98 -38.88
C GLU A 1011 -6.31 3.91 -38.05
N GLY A 1012 -6.65 4.18 -36.78
CA GLY A 1012 -7.44 3.25 -35.95
C GLY A 1012 -8.87 3.67 -35.64
N ILE A 1013 -9.23 4.96 -35.83
CA ILE A 1013 -10.43 5.55 -35.22
C ILE A 1013 -11.49 6.00 -36.26
N ASN A 1014 -11.13 6.19 -37.53
CA ASN A 1014 -12.08 6.69 -38.54
C ASN A 1014 -12.96 5.63 -39.23
N TYR A 1015 -12.80 4.33 -38.94
CA TYR A 1015 -13.83 3.34 -39.30
C TYR A 1015 -14.95 3.26 -38.24
N LEU A 1016 -14.67 3.71 -37.01
CA LEU A 1016 -15.61 3.62 -35.88
C LEU A 1016 -16.37 4.92 -35.58
N ARG A 1017 -16.05 6.02 -36.28
CA ARG A 1017 -16.81 7.29 -36.18
C ARG A 1017 -17.94 7.46 -37.19
N GLY A 1018 -18.04 6.59 -38.20
CA GLY A 1018 -19.14 6.61 -39.17
C GLY A 1018 -20.38 5.80 -38.75
N ALA A 1019 -20.27 4.90 -37.76
CA ALA A 1019 -21.28 3.85 -37.52
C ALA A 1019 -21.83 3.76 -36.08
N ALA A 1020 -21.72 4.81 -35.27
CA ALA A 1020 -22.13 4.73 -33.86
C ALA A 1020 -22.96 5.92 -33.38
N ARG A 1021 -24.03 6.28 -34.13
CA ARG A 1021 -25.10 7.08 -33.53
C ARG A 1021 -26.22 6.27 -32.88
N HIS A 1022 -26.45 4.98 -33.19
CA HIS A 1022 -27.47 4.17 -32.48
C HIS A 1022 -27.29 2.64 -32.60
N VAL A 1023 -26.23 2.04 -32.02
CA VAL A 1023 -26.14 0.56 -31.90
C VAL A 1023 -25.51 0.15 -30.56
N ASP A 1024 -26.12 -0.83 -29.89
CA ASP A 1024 -25.63 -1.44 -28.64
C ASP A 1024 -24.44 -2.37 -28.89
N LEU A 1025 -23.24 -1.78 -28.86
CA LEU A 1025 -21.96 -2.48 -29.01
C LEU A 1025 -21.70 -3.55 -27.93
N LEU A 1026 -22.33 -3.44 -26.75
CA LEU A 1026 -22.21 -4.42 -25.68
C LEU A 1026 -23.03 -5.69 -25.97
N GLY A 1027 -24.08 -5.59 -26.79
CA GLY A 1027 -24.84 -6.72 -27.32
C GLY A 1027 -24.06 -7.54 -28.36
N VAL A 1028 -23.27 -6.88 -29.20
CA VAL A 1028 -22.48 -7.51 -30.29
C VAL A 1028 -21.29 -8.32 -29.75
N ILE A 1029 -20.62 -7.84 -28.70
CA ILE A 1029 -19.47 -8.53 -28.07
C ILE A 1029 -19.89 -9.84 -27.38
N LYS A 1030 -21.19 -10.02 -27.10
CA LYS A 1030 -21.72 -11.23 -26.44
C LYS A 1030 -22.12 -12.33 -27.43
N ARG A 1031 -22.18 -12.05 -28.73
CA ARG A 1031 -22.54 -13.02 -29.77
C ARG A 1031 -21.40 -13.99 -30.05
N HIS A 1032 -21.68 -15.29 -30.00
CA HIS A 1032 -20.69 -16.37 -30.10
C HIS A 1032 -20.25 -16.65 -31.53
N ASP A 1033 -21.07 -16.23 -32.50
CA ASP A 1033 -20.86 -16.38 -33.92
C ASP A 1033 -20.10 -15.20 -34.53
N ILE A 1034 -19.70 -14.19 -33.76
CA ILE A 1034 -18.97 -13.01 -34.25
C ILE A 1034 -17.55 -13.01 -33.69
N ALA A 1035 -16.54 -12.91 -34.56
CA ALA A 1035 -15.14 -12.86 -34.19
C ALA A 1035 -14.40 -11.69 -34.85
N GLN A 1036 -13.36 -11.19 -34.17
CA GLN A 1036 -12.46 -10.19 -34.72
C GLN A 1036 -11.21 -10.87 -35.28
N GLY A 1037 -10.84 -10.52 -36.51
CA GLY A 1037 -9.74 -11.16 -37.22
C GLY A 1037 -9.24 -10.35 -38.39
N THR A 1038 -8.26 -10.90 -39.10
CA THR A 1038 -7.74 -10.34 -40.34
C THR A 1038 -8.11 -11.24 -41.51
N PHE A 1039 -8.44 -10.65 -42.66
CA PHE A 1039 -8.59 -11.40 -43.92
C PHE A 1039 -7.71 -10.77 -45.00
N LYS A 1040 -7.29 -11.57 -45.99
CA LYS A 1040 -6.55 -11.07 -47.15
C LYS A 1040 -7.53 -10.57 -48.20
N SER A 1041 -7.26 -9.39 -48.77
CA SER A 1041 -8.04 -8.93 -49.92
C SER A 1041 -7.85 -9.86 -51.11
N ALA A 1042 -8.77 -9.88 -52.07
CA ALA A 1042 -8.75 -10.76 -53.25
C ALA A 1042 -7.48 -10.64 -54.12
N GLN A 1043 -6.59 -9.68 -53.84
CA GLN A 1043 -5.31 -9.47 -54.52
C GLN A 1043 -4.09 -9.83 -53.64
N GLY A 1044 -4.28 -10.38 -52.43
CA GLY A 1044 -3.24 -11.02 -51.62
C GLY A 1044 -2.21 -10.12 -50.92
N ILE A 1045 -2.26 -8.79 -51.11
CA ILE A 1045 -1.15 -7.88 -50.76
C ILE A 1045 -1.31 -7.18 -49.39
N SER A 1046 -2.47 -7.25 -48.72
CA SER A 1046 -2.64 -6.68 -47.36
C SER A 1046 -3.66 -7.42 -46.50
N GLU A 1047 -3.33 -7.61 -45.23
CA GLU A 1047 -4.25 -8.09 -44.18
C GLU A 1047 -5.11 -6.93 -43.67
N ARG A 1048 -6.44 -7.05 -43.78
CA ARG A 1048 -7.40 -6.06 -43.26
C ARG A 1048 -8.14 -6.60 -42.05
N LYS A 1049 -8.28 -5.78 -40.99
CA LYS A 1049 -9.05 -6.13 -39.78
C LYS A 1049 -10.53 -5.94 -40.03
N ALA A 1050 -11.35 -6.94 -39.70
CA ALA A 1050 -12.81 -6.84 -39.72
C ALA A 1050 -13.44 -7.68 -38.61
N MET A 1051 -14.70 -7.38 -38.29
CA MET A 1051 -15.58 -8.33 -37.60
C MET A 1051 -16.18 -9.25 -38.67
N ALA A 1052 -16.18 -10.55 -38.40
CA ALA A 1052 -16.83 -11.53 -39.24
C ALA A 1052 -17.81 -12.34 -38.42
N GLN A 1053 -18.95 -12.70 -39.02
CA GLN A 1053 -19.89 -13.66 -38.48
C GLN A 1053 -19.65 -15.01 -39.14
N PHE A 1054 -19.62 -16.07 -38.34
CA PHE A 1054 -19.53 -17.44 -38.80
C PHE A 1054 -20.92 -17.90 -39.24
N ASP A 1055 -21.08 -18.26 -40.52
CA ASP A 1055 -22.28 -18.91 -41.00
C ASP A 1055 -22.13 -20.43 -40.84
N GLU A 1056 -22.90 -21.01 -39.93
CA GLU A 1056 -22.88 -22.45 -39.64
C GLU A 1056 -23.28 -23.30 -40.86
N THR A 1057 -24.04 -22.74 -41.82
CA THR A 1057 -24.56 -23.46 -42.99
C THR A 1057 -23.50 -23.67 -44.06
N SER A 1058 -22.69 -22.64 -44.32
CA SER A 1058 -21.61 -22.68 -45.31
C SER A 1058 -20.23 -22.98 -44.72
N GLN A 1059 -20.10 -23.01 -43.39
CA GLN A 1059 -18.82 -23.21 -42.65
C GLN A 1059 -17.75 -22.16 -42.99
N HIS A 1060 -18.15 -20.96 -43.41
CA HIS A 1060 -17.26 -19.85 -43.74
C HIS A 1060 -17.57 -18.61 -42.90
N TRP A 1061 -16.54 -17.78 -42.73
CA TRP A 1061 -16.67 -16.47 -42.10
C TRP A 1061 -17.06 -15.41 -43.14
N TYR A 1062 -18.07 -14.62 -42.82
CA TYR A 1062 -18.54 -13.51 -43.65
C TYR A 1062 -18.36 -12.20 -42.91
N ALA A 1063 -18.02 -11.12 -43.61
CA ALA A 1063 -17.92 -9.81 -42.98
C ALA A 1063 -19.24 -9.44 -42.29
N TYR A 1064 -19.17 -9.05 -41.02
CA TYR A 1064 -20.31 -8.66 -40.21
C TYR A 1064 -20.53 -7.15 -40.30
N ASP A 1065 -21.61 -6.74 -40.96
CA ASP A 1065 -22.09 -5.35 -40.94
C ASP A 1065 -23.30 -5.25 -40.01
N ALA A 1066 -23.23 -4.36 -39.01
CA ALA A 1066 -24.28 -4.19 -38.02
C ALA A 1066 -25.51 -3.40 -38.56
N HIS A 1067 -25.41 -2.82 -39.76
CA HIS A 1067 -26.46 -1.98 -40.34
C HIS A 1067 -27.39 -2.73 -41.31
N GLU A 1068 -26.89 -3.74 -42.02
CA GLU A 1068 -27.64 -4.48 -43.05
C GLU A 1068 -27.75 -5.95 -42.65
N ALA A 1069 -28.84 -6.31 -41.96
CA ALA A 1069 -29.13 -7.68 -41.57
C ALA A 1069 -29.49 -8.59 -42.77
N GLY A 1070 -28.62 -8.75 -43.77
CA GLY A 1070 -28.90 -9.70 -44.85
C GLY A 1070 -28.12 -9.73 -46.17
N LEU A 1071 -26.93 -9.13 -46.35
CA LEU A 1071 -26.15 -9.30 -47.59
C LEU A 1071 -24.66 -9.55 -47.33
N TRP A 1072 -24.20 -10.78 -47.60
CA TRP A 1072 -22.89 -11.29 -47.21
C TRP A 1072 -21.89 -11.30 -48.38
N LYS A 1073 -20.66 -10.82 -48.15
CA LYS A 1073 -19.51 -11.06 -49.05
C LYS A 1073 -18.57 -12.06 -48.39
N ALA A 1074 -18.31 -13.19 -49.06
CA ALA A 1074 -17.40 -14.22 -48.55
C ALA A 1074 -15.99 -13.63 -48.41
N THR A 1075 -15.42 -13.66 -47.21
CA THR A 1075 -14.04 -13.22 -46.98
C THR A 1075 -13.12 -14.43 -47.07
N GLY A 1076 -12.23 -14.45 -48.06
CA GLY A 1076 -11.19 -15.49 -48.17
C GLY A 1076 -10.23 -15.45 -46.97
N GLU A 1077 -9.91 -16.62 -46.41
CA GLU A 1077 -9.01 -16.86 -45.26
C GLU A 1077 -9.07 -15.82 -44.13
N PHE A 1078 -10.14 -15.87 -43.32
CA PHE A 1078 -10.24 -15.08 -42.09
C PHE A 1078 -9.45 -15.73 -40.94
N ARG A 1079 -8.50 -15.00 -40.35
CA ARG A 1079 -7.69 -15.43 -39.19
C ARG A 1079 -8.15 -14.71 -37.92
N CYS A 1080 -8.73 -15.46 -36.99
CA CYS A 1080 -9.23 -14.93 -35.72
C CYS A 1080 -8.09 -14.46 -34.81
N ARG A 1081 -8.23 -13.28 -34.19
CA ARG A 1081 -7.22 -12.65 -33.32
C ARG A 1081 -7.41 -12.94 -31.83
N THR A 1082 -8.54 -13.53 -31.45
CA THR A 1082 -8.86 -13.96 -30.08
C THR A 1082 -8.93 -15.47 -29.98
N LEU A 1083 -7.96 -16.09 -29.30
CA LEU A 1083 -8.05 -17.49 -28.86
C LEU A 1083 -8.98 -17.60 -27.65
N LYS A 1084 -10.29 -17.41 -27.86
CA LYS A 1084 -11.31 -18.07 -27.02
C LYS A 1084 -11.55 -19.45 -27.63
N PRO A 1085 -11.72 -20.52 -26.84
CA PRO A 1085 -11.98 -21.84 -27.40
C PRO A 1085 -13.26 -21.81 -28.24
N CYS A 1086 -13.14 -22.08 -29.55
CA CYS A 1086 -14.26 -22.37 -30.42
C CYS A 1086 -14.92 -23.65 -29.93
N PHE A 1087 -16.07 -23.53 -29.25
CA PHE A 1087 -16.94 -24.66 -28.98
C PHE A 1087 -18.06 -24.67 -30.02
N GLN A 1088 -18.06 -25.71 -30.86
CA GLN A 1088 -19.27 -26.22 -31.49
C GLN A 1088 -20.30 -26.48 -30.38
N GLN A 1089 -21.41 -25.72 -30.37
CA GLN A 1089 -22.50 -25.89 -29.41
C GLN A 1089 -23.42 -27.05 -29.81
N ARG A 1090 -23.87 -27.84 -28.83
CA ARG A 1090 -25.26 -28.34 -28.81
C ARG A 1090 -25.91 -28.18 -27.43
N LYS A 1091 -26.69 -27.09 -27.33
CA LYS A 1091 -28.01 -26.86 -26.72
C LYS A 1091 -28.38 -27.50 -25.36
N GLN A 1092 -28.57 -26.63 -24.36
CA GLN A 1092 -29.64 -26.71 -23.33
C GLN A 1092 -30.97 -26.15 -23.90
N PRO A 1093 -32.13 -26.32 -23.23
CA PRO A 1093 -32.65 -25.22 -22.36
C PRO A 1093 -33.51 -25.68 -21.14
N ALA A 1094 -33.43 -24.97 -19.98
CA ALA A 1094 -34.42 -24.03 -19.38
C ALA A 1094 -35.49 -24.69 -18.46
N ALA A 1095 -36.06 -24.13 -17.36
CA ALA A 1095 -35.90 -22.91 -16.55
C ALA A 1095 -36.87 -22.97 -15.32
N TYR A 1096 -36.79 -21.96 -14.42
CA TYR A 1096 -37.73 -21.53 -13.34
C TYR A 1096 -37.86 -22.41 -12.06
N GLY A 1097 -37.99 -21.92 -10.82
CA GLY A 1097 -38.08 -20.58 -10.23
C GLY A 1097 -38.84 -20.62 -8.88
N VAL A 1098 -38.35 -19.89 -7.87
CA VAL A 1098 -39.13 -19.05 -6.92
C VAL A 1098 -39.74 -19.70 -5.62
N VAL A 1099 -39.17 -19.24 -4.47
CA VAL A 1099 -39.83 -18.71 -3.23
C VAL A 1099 -40.06 -19.57 -1.96
N THR A 1100 -39.28 -19.21 -0.91
CA THR A 1100 -39.60 -18.92 0.52
C THR A 1100 -40.46 -19.91 1.34
N ARG A 1101 -40.41 -20.04 2.68
CA ARG A 1101 -39.80 -19.32 3.81
C ARG A 1101 -40.11 -20.17 5.07
N GLN A 1102 -39.26 -20.01 6.08
CA GLN A 1102 -39.57 -19.88 7.51
C GLN A 1102 -40.03 -21.06 8.40
N CYS A 1103 -39.31 -21.09 9.53
CA CYS A 1103 -39.72 -21.42 10.91
C CYS A 1103 -40.05 -22.89 11.19
N GLY A 1104 -39.73 -23.45 12.34
CA GLY A 1104 -39.17 -23.00 13.61
C GLY A 1104 -39.00 -24.27 14.46
N GLU A 1105 -37.95 -24.36 15.25
CA GLU A 1105 -38.04 -24.32 16.71
C GLU A 1105 -38.19 -25.69 17.39
N HIS A 1106 -37.51 -25.77 18.54
CA HIS A 1106 -37.57 -26.78 19.61
C HIS A 1106 -36.90 -28.14 19.31
N GLY A 1107 -36.05 -28.68 20.19
CA GLY A 1107 -35.75 -28.33 21.58
C GLY A 1107 -35.47 -29.62 22.36
N GLY A 1108 -34.61 -29.52 23.38
CA GLY A 1108 -34.45 -30.54 24.43
C GLY A 1108 -33.41 -31.62 24.11
N ALA A 1109 -32.23 -31.68 24.73
CA ALA A 1109 -31.88 -31.79 26.16
C ALA A 1109 -31.52 -33.24 26.55
N HIS A 1110 -30.70 -33.31 27.60
CA HIS A 1110 -30.09 -34.46 28.28
C HIS A 1110 -28.79 -34.98 27.65
N GLU A 1111 -27.70 -35.18 28.37
CA GLU A 1111 -27.24 -34.95 29.77
C GLU A 1111 -26.02 -35.88 29.92
N GLU A 1112 -25.01 -35.47 30.71
CA GLU A 1112 -24.12 -36.34 31.51
C GLU A 1112 -23.32 -37.49 30.84
N ARG A 1113 -22.04 -37.75 31.13
CA ARG A 1113 -21.25 -37.52 32.35
C ARG A 1113 -19.75 -37.60 32.06
N GLU A 1114 -19.02 -36.91 32.94
CA GLU A 1114 -17.58 -36.90 33.16
C GLU A 1114 -16.98 -38.30 33.43
N VAL A 1115 -15.64 -38.44 33.31
CA VAL A 1115 -14.73 -38.60 34.48
C VAL A 1115 -13.24 -38.59 34.05
N HIS A 1116 -12.49 -37.88 34.90
CA HIS A 1116 -11.05 -37.60 35.08
C HIS A 1116 -9.97 -38.59 34.60
N ARG A 1117 -8.80 -38.13 34.09
CA ARG A 1117 -7.63 -37.45 34.74
C ARG A 1117 -6.81 -38.37 35.67
N PRO A 1118 -5.48 -38.21 35.81
CA PRO A 1118 -4.79 -36.97 36.22
C PRO A 1118 -4.08 -36.17 35.12
#